data_AF-A0A0F6VYY0-F1
#
_entry.id   AF-A0A0F6VYY0-F1
#
_cell.length_a   1.000
_cell.length_b   1.000
_cell.length_c   1.000
_cell.angle_alpha   90.00
_cell.angle_beta   90.00
_cell.angle_gamma   90.00
#
_symmetry.space_group_name_H-M   'P 1'
#
loop_
_entity.id
_entity.type
_entity.pdbx_description
1 polymer ?
#
loop_
_entity_poly.entity_id
_entity_poly.type
_entity_poly.pdbx_seq_one_letter_code
_entity_poly.pdbx_strand_id
1 'polypeptide(L)'
;MDGGTGDAGNGSTDAFVPIDAWIEPDAGTDAEVPDPVGTCESCERNEDCEIGSYCALLSHGAGRACLPGCVMDLPECPATTCPPDATEDRCTFNCIYDATGTGVDATICAPVGGVCCVDEDGDGYGVGIGCLGEDCNDADPEVHPDRTEICDGIDTNCNRTVDENPNDCDSGRCTDDGDGTYTAIAGGTCASATCGDGTITNCELYTCSEGGDEGTTCATGCAPAGTDDDTFCIASAHCEDGTCAEDVPDGGACNEDTDCTAGHCDNGYCCSSGTCCNGDVATCPGGGAVTRICTDAEDCQGSRGMTECNAQFQCVTVDGIPDDRACGSTTLAHDCGPYNPIYCDGTENQTSRTCATSCTVDSECIAQAHCDLGFCVADLPPGRNCGRNQDCQDGLTCVDGVCCTSGCTGTCEACDLPGFQGTCTPVPMGADVDGECAGFSCAGYYDGFTGGGDECYRRQDVSEAAGVCNGARACVSPDVICPTQPRGALQINCQDQCQAPTPGTCTGNIAGSCNNLDSPAVRTECGMGECRRDVQACINGMPQTCTAGTPVSESCNGRDDDCNGTADNGPGASLCPSAPGAETYTCSAATCTFGCMGGRYDLNGVYGDGCECLDDPSAGACAAATPVGDINPGGTTMVSGLLVSSMDEDWYAVNFPTSVRGPTAGTPWIRLAGPTASNFVIDFYTGCSTPMICGAGMPTGVSAFQFVDDQTSGNTAYLGGHTSPWPSTVVFKVRRVADTTQCASATYSIQISR
;
A
#
# COMPACT_ATOMS: atom_id res chain seq x y z
N MET A 1 -63.18 13.58 11.92
CA MET A 1 -62.89 12.14 11.84
C MET A 1 -61.98 12.03 10.63
N ASP A 2 -60.66 12.09 10.84
CA ASP A 2 -59.81 11.04 11.44
C ASP A 2 -59.78 9.79 10.54
N GLY A 3 -58.62 9.31 10.09
CA GLY A 3 -57.23 9.79 10.30
C GLY A 3 -56.26 9.12 9.31
N GLY A 4 -54.94 9.19 9.54
CA GLY A 4 -53.94 8.47 8.71
C GLY A 4 -53.90 6.95 8.99
N THR A 5 -53.07 6.12 8.33
CA THR A 5 -52.05 6.33 7.26
C THR A 5 -52.44 5.52 6.00
N GLY A 6 -51.62 4.96 5.07
CA GLY A 6 -50.17 4.73 4.87
C GLY A 6 -49.95 3.52 3.92
N ASP A 7 -48.78 3.21 3.36
CA ASP A 7 -47.48 3.91 3.25
C ASP A 7 -46.56 3.21 2.19
N ALA A 8 -45.47 3.86 1.73
CA ALA A 8 -44.40 3.40 0.82
C ALA A 8 -44.77 3.05 -0.66
N GLY A 9 -43.86 3.33 -1.64
CA GLY A 9 -44.13 2.98 -3.06
C GLY A 9 -43.07 3.20 -4.16
N ASN A 10 -42.19 4.21 -4.08
CA ASN A 10 -41.20 4.62 -5.13
C ASN A 10 -41.80 5.16 -6.46
N GLY A 11 -41.05 5.99 -7.21
CA GLY A 11 -41.60 6.89 -8.25
C GLY A 11 -40.92 6.89 -9.64
N SER A 12 -41.53 7.66 -10.56
CA SER A 12 -41.12 7.94 -11.96
C SER A 12 -41.81 9.26 -12.42
N THR A 13 -41.63 9.86 -13.62
CA THR A 13 -41.24 9.34 -14.96
C THR A 13 -40.66 10.45 -15.85
N ASP A 14 -40.13 10.06 -17.02
CA ASP A 14 -39.44 10.85 -18.06
C ASP A 14 -40.38 11.67 -19.00
N ALA A 15 -39.78 12.58 -19.82
CA ALA A 15 -40.17 13.06 -21.17
C ALA A 15 -41.04 14.34 -21.46
N PHE A 16 -40.36 15.41 -21.93
CA PHE A 16 -40.47 16.13 -23.25
C PHE A 16 -41.51 17.25 -23.65
N VAL A 17 -40.97 18.26 -24.40
CA VAL A 17 -41.48 19.25 -25.44
C VAL A 17 -42.23 20.60 -25.10
N PRO A 18 -42.13 21.69 -25.95
CA PRO A 18 -42.21 23.13 -25.54
C PRO A 18 -43.17 24.08 -26.35
N ILE A 19 -43.10 25.43 -26.16
CA ILE A 19 -43.82 26.49 -26.95
C ILE A 19 -43.17 27.92 -26.89
N ASP A 20 -43.38 28.78 -27.92
CA ASP A 20 -43.01 30.22 -28.01
C ASP A 20 -44.18 31.21 -27.77
N ALA A 21 -43.92 32.53 -27.51
CA ALA A 21 -44.40 33.69 -28.33
C ALA A 21 -44.28 35.15 -27.75
N TRP A 22 -43.58 36.03 -28.50
CA TRP A 22 -43.83 37.47 -28.85
C TRP A 22 -44.70 38.45 -28.00
N ILE A 23 -44.13 39.62 -27.62
CA ILE A 23 -44.81 40.95 -27.46
C ILE A 23 -43.83 42.10 -27.88
N GLU A 24 -44.35 43.24 -28.37
CA GLU A 24 -43.61 44.48 -28.75
C GLU A 24 -43.96 45.69 -27.83
N PRO A 25 -43.18 46.80 -27.82
CA PRO A 25 -43.25 47.84 -26.78
C PRO A 25 -44.27 48.97 -27.01
N ASP A 26 -44.63 49.69 -25.95
CA ASP A 26 -45.41 50.95 -25.98
C ASP A 26 -44.82 51.98 -24.98
N ALA A 27 -45.14 53.27 -25.12
CA ALA A 27 -44.48 54.37 -24.41
C ALA A 27 -45.48 55.32 -23.72
N GLY A 28 -45.39 55.42 -22.39
CA GLY A 28 -46.21 56.34 -21.58
C GLY A 28 -45.59 56.67 -20.23
N THR A 29 -45.79 57.89 -19.75
CA THR A 29 -45.30 58.36 -18.45
C THR A 29 -46.46 58.61 -17.47
N ASP A 30 -46.53 57.84 -16.40
CA ASP A 30 -47.07 58.28 -15.11
C ASP A 30 -46.26 57.62 -13.99
N ALA A 31 -46.25 58.22 -12.80
CA ALA A 31 -45.40 57.78 -11.70
C ALA A 31 -46.24 57.10 -10.60
N GLU A 32 -46.35 55.78 -10.68
CA GLU A 32 -46.89 54.98 -9.58
C GLU A 32 -45.94 55.00 -8.37
N VAL A 33 -46.49 54.90 -7.16
CA VAL A 33 -45.68 54.72 -5.95
C VAL A 33 -45.27 53.24 -5.92
N PRO A 34 -43.96 52.91 -5.81
CA PRO A 34 -43.52 51.52 -5.85
C PRO A 34 -44.21 50.63 -4.82
N ASP A 35 -44.43 49.38 -5.19
CA ASP A 35 -44.73 48.31 -4.23
C ASP A 35 -43.53 48.13 -3.28
N PRO A 36 -43.75 47.67 -2.03
CA PRO A 36 -42.70 47.54 -1.04
C PRO A 36 -41.67 46.47 -1.44
N VAL A 37 -40.39 46.83 -1.38
CA VAL A 37 -39.29 46.03 -1.94
C VAL A 37 -38.73 44.99 -0.96
N GLY A 38 -38.12 43.94 -1.53
CA GLY A 38 -37.63 42.75 -0.85
C GLY A 38 -36.31 42.93 -0.09
N THR A 39 -35.76 41.82 0.39
CA THR A 39 -34.50 41.85 1.16
C THR A 39 -33.33 42.30 0.28
N CYS A 40 -32.48 43.18 0.81
CA CYS A 40 -31.35 43.81 0.13
C CYS A 40 -31.66 44.80 -1.01
N GLU A 41 -32.93 45.07 -1.32
CA GLU A 41 -33.30 46.13 -2.26
C GLU A 41 -33.22 47.54 -1.63
N SER A 42 -33.08 48.57 -2.47
CA SER A 42 -32.87 49.97 -2.02
C SER A 42 -34.15 50.60 -1.45
N CYS A 43 -34.02 51.38 -0.37
CA CYS A 43 -35.15 52.06 0.27
C CYS A 43 -34.78 53.44 0.84
N GLU A 44 -35.77 54.30 1.10
CA GLU A 44 -35.55 55.55 1.86
C GLU A 44 -36.15 55.49 3.28
N ARG A 45 -37.22 54.70 3.48
CA ARG A 45 -38.08 54.65 4.67
C ARG A 45 -38.60 53.22 4.90
N ASN A 46 -38.93 52.87 6.14
CA ASN A 46 -39.46 51.53 6.46
C ASN A 46 -40.81 51.19 5.79
N GLU A 47 -41.54 52.21 5.32
CA GLU A 47 -42.79 52.04 4.56
C GLU A 47 -42.54 51.56 3.12
N ASP A 48 -41.30 51.66 2.63
CA ASP A 48 -40.88 51.24 1.30
C ASP A 48 -40.45 49.75 1.28
N CYS A 49 -40.46 49.07 2.43
CA CYS A 49 -40.01 47.68 2.61
C CYS A 49 -41.18 46.72 2.88
N GLU A 50 -40.98 45.43 2.57
CA GLU A 50 -41.95 44.38 2.91
C GLU A 50 -42.33 44.33 4.41
N ILE A 51 -43.52 43.79 4.70
CA ILE A 51 -44.12 43.80 6.05
C ILE A 51 -43.31 42.92 7.02
N GLY A 52 -42.51 43.57 7.85
CA GLY A 52 -41.60 42.93 8.82
C GLY A 52 -40.14 43.33 8.60
N SER A 53 -39.82 43.91 7.45
CA SER A 53 -38.51 44.47 7.12
C SER A 53 -38.40 45.94 7.53
N TYR A 54 -37.16 46.42 7.63
CA TYR A 54 -36.80 47.76 8.08
C TYR A 54 -35.81 48.39 7.12
N CYS A 55 -35.96 49.69 6.82
CA CYS A 55 -35.08 50.39 5.91
C CYS A 55 -33.82 50.88 6.64
N ALA A 56 -32.82 50.01 6.72
CA ALA A 56 -31.59 50.21 7.48
C ALA A 56 -30.48 50.80 6.60
N LEU A 57 -29.68 51.72 7.17
CA LEU A 57 -28.50 52.26 6.50
C LEU A 57 -27.33 51.29 6.61
N LEU A 58 -26.75 50.88 5.47
CA LEU A 58 -25.71 49.85 5.43
C LEU A 58 -24.37 50.38 5.97
N SER A 59 -23.67 49.52 6.70
CA SER A 59 -22.30 49.72 7.13
C SER A 59 -21.39 50.12 5.96
N HIS A 60 -20.40 50.97 6.22
CA HIS A 60 -19.49 51.54 5.20
C HIS A 60 -20.14 52.47 4.15
N GLY A 61 -21.46 52.69 4.20
CA GLY A 61 -22.13 53.76 3.43
C GLY A 61 -22.67 53.34 2.06
N ALA A 62 -22.89 52.06 1.83
CA ALA A 62 -23.51 51.48 0.62
C ALA A 62 -25.03 51.77 0.51
N GLY A 63 -25.47 52.98 0.87
CA GLY A 63 -26.88 53.38 0.85
C GLY A 63 -27.72 52.81 1.99
N ARG A 64 -29.01 52.59 1.70
CA ARG A 64 -30.01 51.99 2.60
C ARG A 64 -30.65 50.80 1.90
N ALA A 65 -30.84 49.71 2.64
CA ALA A 65 -31.50 48.51 2.14
C ALA A 65 -32.62 48.06 3.07
N CYS A 66 -33.61 47.37 2.50
CA CYS A 66 -34.62 46.68 3.27
C CYS A 66 -34.02 45.41 3.89
N LEU A 67 -33.97 45.37 5.23
CA LEU A 67 -33.43 44.25 6.01
C LEU A 67 -34.54 43.61 6.84
N PRO A 68 -34.72 42.28 6.79
CA PRO A 68 -35.80 41.61 7.50
C PRO A 68 -35.63 41.72 9.01
N GLY A 69 -36.74 41.95 9.72
CA GLY A 69 -36.80 41.92 11.17
C GLY A 69 -36.65 40.51 11.72
N CYS A 70 -35.96 40.37 12.85
CA CYS A 70 -35.70 39.10 13.50
C CYS A 70 -35.94 39.18 15.02
N VAL A 71 -35.90 38.05 15.73
CA VAL A 71 -36.07 38.00 17.19
C VAL A 71 -34.85 37.39 17.86
N MET A 72 -34.29 38.08 18.86
CA MET A 72 -33.03 37.66 19.52
C MET A 72 -33.12 36.28 20.20
N ASP A 73 -34.32 35.83 20.56
CA ASP A 73 -34.57 34.51 21.19
C ASP A 73 -34.69 33.36 20.16
N LEU A 74 -34.86 33.67 18.86
CA LEU A 74 -34.93 32.75 17.72
C LEU A 74 -34.34 33.46 16.47
N PRO A 75 -33.00 33.60 16.40
CA PRO A 75 -32.32 34.47 15.43
C PRO A 75 -32.15 33.82 14.06
N GLU A 76 -33.26 33.49 13.39
CA GLU A 76 -33.26 33.04 12.00
C GLU A 76 -33.15 34.26 11.06
N CYS A 77 -32.19 34.20 10.14
CA CYS A 77 -31.93 35.19 9.08
C CYS A 77 -31.62 34.45 7.77
N PRO A 78 -31.75 35.11 6.59
CA PRO A 78 -31.34 34.53 5.32
C PRO A 78 -29.87 34.10 5.34
N ALA A 79 -29.58 32.94 4.75
CA ALA A 79 -28.24 32.40 4.63
C ALA A 79 -27.93 32.16 3.15
N THR A 80 -26.86 32.79 2.67
CA THR A 80 -26.29 32.64 1.33
C THR A 80 -24.99 31.84 1.42
N THR A 81 -24.60 31.22 0.30
CA THR A 81 -23.39 30.38 0.22
C THR A 81 -22.24 31.22 -0.34
N CYS A 82 -21.08 31.27 0.32
CA CYS A 82 -19.95 32.08 -0.17
C CYS A 82 -18.93 31.24 -0.97
N PRO A 83 -18.27 31.84 -1.99
CA PRO A 83 -17.20 31.18 -2.73
C PRO A 83 -15.95 30.97 -1.86
N PRO A 84 -15.18 29.90 -2.08
CA PRO A 84 -14.20 29.39 -1.11
C PRO A 84 -12.92 30.22 -0.90
N ASP A 85 -12.71 31.31 -1.67
CA ASP A 85 -11.57 32.23 -1.51
C ASP A 85 -11.98 33.62 -0.98
N ALA A 86 -13.26 33.80 -0.62
CA ALA A 86 -13.73 34.96 0.14
C ALA A 86 -13.55 34.72 1.65
N THR A 87 -12.95 35.68 2.38
CA THR A 87 -12.87 35.59 3.85
C THR A 87 -14.27 35.69 4.47
N GLU A 88 -14.64 34.72 5.33
CA GLU A 88 -15.99 34.29 5.78
C GLU A 88 -17.04 35.35 6.22
N ASP A 89 -16.71 36.64 6.23
CA ASP A 89 -17.42 37.75 6.90
C ASP A 89 -18.09 38.75 5.90
N ARG A 90 -18.47 38.36 4.67
CA ARG A 90 -18.90 39.34 3.63
C ARG A 90 -20.30 39.25 3.02
N CYS A 91 -20.98 38.10 3.03
CA CYS A 91 -22.35 37.98 2.50
C CYS A 91 -23.38 37.41 3.51
N THR A 92 -22.92 36.99 4.70
CA THR A 92 -23.77 36.39 5.75
C THR A 92 -24.59 37.42 6.54
N PHE A 93 -25.77 37.05 7.03
CA PHE A 93 -26.65 37.92 7.82
C PHE A 93 -26.70 37.52 9.30
N ASN A 94 -26.57 38.50 10.20
CA ASN A 94 -26.64 38.30 11.64
C ASN A 94 -27.81 39.08 12.26
N CYS A 95 -28.62 38.41 13.08
CA CYS A 95 -29.69 39.05 13.84
C CYS A 95 -29.14 39.94 14.96
N ILE A 96 -29.38 41.25 14.89
CA ILE A 96 -28.91 42.24 15.87
C ILE A 96 -30.05 43.17 16.30
N TYR A 97 -30.06 43.56 17.57
CA TYR A 97 -30.86 44.72 18.01
C TYR A 97 -30.06 46.01 17.77
N ASP A 98 -30.55 46.83 16.85
CA ASP A 98 -30.01 48.18 16.63
C ASP A 98 -30.90 49.23 17.32
N ALA A 99 -30.23 50.22 17.89
CA ALA A 99 -30.84 51.38 18.54
C ALA A 99 -30.32 52.72 18.01
N THR A 100 -29.23 52.75 17.22
CA THR A 100 -28.60 54.01 16.72
C THR A 100 -27.65 53.89 15.52
N GLY A 101 -27.23 52.69 15.09
CA GLY A 101 -26.16 52.50 14.11
C GLY A 101 -26.59 52.67 12.65
N THR A 102 -27.66 51.98 12.25
CA THR A 102 -28.28 52.01 10.91
C THR A 102 -29.45 53.00 10.81
N GLY A 103 -29.91 53.50 11.96
CA GLY A 103 -30.95 54.53 12.08
C GLY A 103 -32.36 54.01 12.31
N VAL A 104 -32.53 52.73 12.64
CA VAL A 104 -33.79 52.16 13.17
C VAL A 104 -33.62 51.73 14.64
N ASP A 105 -34.74 51.65 15.38
CA ASP A 105 -34.81 51.18 16.77
C ASP A 105 -35.61 49.87 16.78
N ALA A 106 -34.95 48.79 16.36
CA ALA A 106 -35.56 47.51 16.01
C ALA A 106 -34.51 46.38 15.95
N THR A 107 -34.98 45.14 15.94
CA THR A 107 -34.12 43.94 15.78
C THR A 107 -34.18 43.47 14.33
N ILE A 108 -33.03 43.41 13.65
CA ILE A 108 -32.91 43.23 12.19
C ILE A 108 -31.78 42.26 11.82
N CYS A 109 -31.92 41.57 10.70
CA CYS A 109 -30.86 40.80 10.06
C CYS A 109 -29.90 41.72 9.32
N ALA A 110 -28.75 42.04 9.93
CA ALA A 110 -27.75 42.91 9.32
C ALA A 110 -26.67 42.10 8.58
N PRO A 111 -26.28 42.48 7.35
CA PRO A 111 -25.18 41.83 6.65
C PRO A 111 -23.84 42.10 7.33
N VAL A 112 -23.04 41.04 7.50
CA VAL A 112 -21.64 41.14 7.91
C VAL A 112 -20.82 41.74 6.76
N GLY A 113 -19.78 42.50 7.07
CA GLY A 113 -19.00 43.25 6.07
C GLY A 113 -19.71 44.51 5.51
N GLY A 114 -21.03 44.50 5.40
CA GLY A 114 -21.85 45.66 5.01
C GLY A 114 -22.24 45.73 3.53
N VAL A 115 -22.09 44.63 2.78
CA VAL A 115 -22.65 44.45 1.43
C VAL A 115 -23.96 43.66 1.56
N CYS A 116 -25.00 44.01 0.79
CA CYS A 116 -26.28 43.31 0.83
C CYS A 116 -26.58 42.71 -0.54
N CYS A 117 -26.36 41.41 -0.67
CA CYS A 117 -26.61 40.63 -1.88
C CYS A 117 -27.25 39.29 -1.45
N VAL A 118 -28.22 38.82 -2.24
CA VAL A 118 -28.76 37.46 -2.18
C VAL A 118 -28.30 36.74 -3.44
N ASP A 119 -27.60 35.63 -3.24
CA ASP A 119 -26.71 34.95 -4.18
C ASP A 119 -26.64 33.50 -3.63
N GLU A 120 -27.17 32.51 -4.37
CA GLU A 120 -27.33 31.12 -3.88
C GLU A 120 -26.13 30.22 -4.22
N ASP A 121 -25.47 30.37 -5.38
CA ASP A 121 -24.29 29.57 -5.77
C ASP A 121 -22.92 30.18 -5.37
N GLY A 122 -22.84 31.51 -5.20
CA GLY A 122 -21.67 32.23 -4.70
C GLY A 122 -20.80 32.92 -5.76
N ASP A 123 -21.25 33.14 -7.00
CA ASP A 123 -20.44 33.80 -8.04
C ASP A 123 -20.32 35.35 -7.87
N GLY A 124 -21.31 35.98 -7.23
CA GLY A 124 -21.36 37.42 -6.92
C GLY A 124 -22.34 38.27 -7.77
N TYR A 125 -23.01 37.66 -8.74
CA TYR A 125 -24.26 38.16 -9.33
C TYR A 125 -25.45 37.74 -8.43
N GLY A 126 -26.69 38.09 -8.81
CA GLY A 126 -27.90 37.80 -8.02
C GLY A 126 -28.70 39.05 -7.63
N VAL A 127 -29.45 39.00 -6.52
CA VAL A 127 -30.46 40.02 -6.16
C VAL A 127 -30.05 40.85 -4.94
N GLY A 128 -29.79 42.14 -5.15
CA GLY A 128 -29.59 43.13 -4.08
C GLY A 128 -28.63 44.26 -4.45
N ILE A 129 -28.66 45.37 -3.71
CA ILE A 129 -27.84 46.57 -4.00
C ILE A 129 -26.32 46.39 -3.84
N GLY A 130 -25.88 45.18 -3.46
CA GLY A 130 -24.48 44.79 -3.31
C GLY A 130 -23.98 43.74 -4.32
N CYS A 131 -24.85 43.17 -5.16
CA CYS A 131 -24.47 42.22 -6.21
C CYS A 131 -23.85 42.95 -7.41
N LEU A 132 -23.17 42.22 -8.30
CA LEU A 132 -22.57 42.79 -9.52
C LEU A 132 -23.60 43.05 -10.64
N GLY A 133 -24.69 42.28 -10.68
CA GLY A 133 -25.83 42.41 -11.58
C GLY A 133 -26.90 41.36 -11.26
N GLU A 134 -28.10 41.45 -11.86
CA GLU A 134 -29.11 40.39 -11.77
C GLU A 134 -28.62 39.13 -12.48
N ASP A 135 -28.68 37.98 -11.83
CA ASP A 135 -28.42 36.70 -12.48
C ASP A 135 -29.68 36.09 -13.12
N CYS A 136 -29.52 35.35 -14.21
CA CYS A 136 -30.61 34.63 -14.89
C CYS A 136 -30.72 33.15 -14.46
N ASN A 137 -29.67 32.59 -13.85
CA ASN A 137 -29.60 31.24 -13.33
C ASN A 137 -28.67 31.18 -12.09
N ASP A 138 -29.12 31.81 -11.00
CA ASP A 138 -28.57 31.95 -9.62
C ASP A 138 -28.19 30.61 -8.90
N ALA A 139 -27.97 29.54 -9.66
CA ALA A 139 -27.64 28.18 -9.23
C ALA A 139 -26.59 27.48 -10.13
N ASP A 140 -25.98 28.18 -11.10
CA ASP A 140 -24.85 27.70 -11.91
C ASP A 140 -23.85 28.84 -12.21
N PRO A 141 -22.69 28.91 -11.51
CA PRO A 141 -21.72 30.00 -11.60
C PRO A 141 -20.92 30.05 -12.93
N GLU A 142 -21.40 29.35 -13.95
CA GLU A 142 -20.91 29.41 -15.32
C GLU A 142 -21.84 30.22 -16.26
N VAL A 143 -23.01 30.65 -15.79
CA VAL A 143 -24.04 31.41 -16.54
C VAL A 143 -24.36 32.70 -15.80
N HIS A 144 -23.77 33.83 -16.23
CA HIS A 144 -23.91 35.13 -15.54
C HIS A 144 -23.63 36.31 -16.49
N PRO A 145 -24.11 37.56 -16.22
CA PRO A 145 -24.13 38.68 -17.17
C PRO A 145 -22.83 39.10 -17.89
N ASP A 146 -21.66 38.76 -17.33
CA ASP A 146 -20.33 39.14 -17.86
C ASP A 146 -19.67 38.01 -18.68
N ARG A 147 -20.41 36.94 -19.02
CA ARG A 147 -19.93 35.81 -19.85
C ARG A 147 -19.95 36.13 -21.36
N THR A 148 -19.56 35.16 -22.18
CA THR A 148 -19.48 35.31 -23.64
C THR A 148 -20.13 34.10 -24.34
N GLU A 149 -20.98 34.36 -25.33
CA GLU A 149 -21.74 33.31 -26.02
C GLU A 149 -20.88 32.37 -26.86
N ILE A 150 -21.32 31.11 -26.88
CA ILE A 150 -20.85 29.99 -27.68
C ILE A 150 -22.08 29.32 -28.33
N CYS A 151 -21.94 28.61 -29.44
CA CYS A 151 -23.07 28.08 -30.22
C CYS A 151 -23.57 26.75 -29.61
N ASP A 152 -24.02 26.77 -28.34
CA ASP A 152 -24.42 25.57 -27.56
C ASP A 152 -25.91 25.52 -27.17
N GLY A 153 -26.66 26.62 -27.35
CA GLY A 153 -28.09 26.73 -27.06
C GLY A 153 -28.45 27.30 -25.68
N ILE A 154 -27.50 27.88 -24.94
CA ILE A 154 -27.72 28.53 -23.63
C ILE A 154 -27.38 30.02 -23.71
N ASP A 155 -28.30 30.89 -23.26
CA ASP A 155 -28.08 32.33 -22.98
C ASP A 155 -27.08 32.45 -21.82
N THR A 156 -25.78 32.41 -22.13
CA THR A 156 -24.73 32.20 -21.12
C THR A 156 -24.37 33.51 -20.42
N ASN A 157 -24.57 34.64 -21.10
CA ASN A 157 -24.39 36.00 -20.58
C ASN A 157 -25.70 36.70 -20.15
N CYS A 158 -26.79 35.95 -19.96
CA CYS A 158 -28.07 36.42 -19.43
C CYS A 158 -28.72 37.61 -20.18
N ASN A 159 -28.36 37.87 -21.43
CA ASN A 159 -28.84 39.03 -22.19
C ASN A 159 -30.22 38.84 -22.82
N ARG A 160 -30.78 37.62 -22.75
CA ARG A 160 -32.10 37.19 -23.25
C ARG A 160 -32.17 36.97 -24.75
N THR A 161 -31.02 36.80 -25.40
CA THR A 161 -30.86 36.08 -26.67
C THR A 161 -30.00 34.83 -26.47
N VAL A 162 -29.99 33.93 -27.45
CA VAL A 162 -29.31 32.61 -27.39
C VAL A 162 -28.58 32.43 -28.72
N ASP A 163 -27.33 31.95 -28.68
CA ASP A 163 -26.47 31.76 -29.85
C ASP A 163 -26.34 33.02 -30.74
N GLU A 164 -26.37 34.27 -30.22
CA GLU A 164 -26.17 35.47 -31.05
C GLU A 164 -24.70 35.95 -31.12
N ASN A 165 -24.16 36.02 -32.34
CA ASN A 165 -22.74 36.24 -32.61
C ASN A 165 -21.77 35.31 -31.80
N PRO A 166 -22.04 33.99 -31.70
CA PRO A 166 -21.21 33.09 -30.90
C PRO A 166 -19.83 32.96 -31.55
N ASN A 167 -18.80 32.95 -30.72
CA ASN A 167 -17.41 33.18 -31.17
C ASN A 167 -16.70 31.96 -31.79
N ASP A 168 -17.40 30.84 -31.94
CA ASP A 168 -16.89 29.52 -32.32
C ASP A 168 -17.20 29.10 -33.77
N CYS A 169 -18.22 29.70 -34.42
CA CYS A 169 -18.65 29.34 -35.78
C CYS A 169 -18.12 30.29 -36.87
N ASP A 170 -16.79 30.38 -36.98
CA ASP A 170 -16.07 31.43 -37.71
C ASP A 170 -16.17 31.38 -39.26
N SER A 171 -16.16 32.56 -39.91
CA SER A 171 -16.34 32.68 -41.38
C SER A 171 -15.86 34.02 -41.94
N GLY A 172 -14.91 34.00 -42.87
CA GLY A 172 -14.34 35.21 -43.50
C GLY A 172 -13.05 35.71 -42.85
N ARG A 173 -12.31 34.82 -42.15
CA ARG A 173 -11.13 35.12 -41.34
C ARG A 173 -9.85 34.61 -42.01
N CYS A 174 -8.75 35.33 -41.81
CA CYS A 174 -7.38 34.88 -42.06
C CYS A 174 -6.58 34.98 -40.75
N THR A 175 -5.66 34.06 -40.47
CA THR A 175 -4.95 33.94 -39.18
C THR A 175 -3.63 33.19 -39.30
N ASP A 176 -2.67 33.48 -38.43
CA ASP A 176 -1.61 32.54 -38.02
C ASP A 176 -2.25 31.29 -37.37
N ASP A 177 -1.84 30.10 -37.82
CA ASP A 177 -2.25 28.80 -37.27
C ASP A 177 -1.60 28.52 -35.89
N GLY A 178 -0.70 29.40 -35.43
CA GLY A 178 0.03 29.32 -34.16
C GLY A 178 1.42 28.68 -34.28
N ASP A 179 1.85 28.35 -35.50
CA ASP A 179 3.19 27.86 -35.81
C ASP A 179 3.99 28.81 -36.73
N GLY A 180 3.42 29.98 -37.06
CA GLY A 180 4.01 30.97 -37.96
C GLY A 180 3.58 30.80 -39.43
N THR A 181 2.72 29.83 -39.75
CA THR A 181 2.08 29.69 -41.06
C THR A 181 0.61 30.13 -41.01
N TYR A 182 0.06 30.57 -42.15
CA TYR A 182 -1.24 31.26 -42.19
C TYR A 182 -2.30 30.52 -43.01
N THR A 183 -3.55 30.54 -42.55
CA THR A 183 -4.73 30.04 -43.29
C THR A 183 -5.87 31.05 -43.36
N ALA A 184 -6.76 30.89 -44.35
CA ALA A 184 -7.94 31.72 -44.58
C ALA A 184 -9.21 30.87 -44.83
N ILE A 185 -10.33 31.25 -44.22
CA ILE A 185 -11.59 30.48 -44.19
C ILE A 185 -12.76 31.32 -44.71
N ALA A 186 -13.61 30.76 -45.56
CA ALA A 186 -14.84 31.40 -46.04
C ALA A 186 -16.05 30.44 -46.11
N GLY A 187 -17.17 30.81 -45.46
CA GLY A 187 -18.51 30.31 -45.82
C GLY A 187 -19.42 29.75 -44.71
N GLY A 188 -18.95 29.67 -43.45
CA GLY A 188 -19.70 29.08 -42.33
C GLY A 188 -20.74 30.00 -41.66
N THR A 189 -21.59 29.40 -40.80
CA THR A 189 -22.65 30.05 -39.98
C THR A 189 -23.06 29.15 -38.78
N CYS A 190 -23.32 29.70 -37.59
CA CYS A 190 -24.07 29.00 -36.51
C CYS A 190 -25.57 28.90 -36.85
N ALA A 191 -26.20 27.77 -36.54
CA ALA A 191 -27.66 27.63 -36.50
C ALA A 191 -28.09 26.47 -35.59
N SER A 192 -28.93 26.77 -34.59
CA SER A 192 -29.50 25.78 -33.65
C SER A 192 -28.42 24.98 -32.91
N ALA A 193 -27.58 25.64 -32.11
CA ALA A 193 -26.49 25.02 -31.37
C ALA A 193 -25.52 24.13 -32.19
N THR A 194 -25.32 24.47 -33.48
CA THR A 194 -24.32 23.82 -34.35
C THR A 194 -23.75 24.78 -35.41
N CYS A 195 -22.44 24.72 -35.64
CA CYS A 195 -21.78 25.38 -36.77
C CYS A 195 -21.98 24.61 -38.10
N GLY A 196 -22.11 25.34 -39.21
CA GLY A 196 -21.97 24.81 -40.57
C GLY A 196 -20.63 25.17 -41.21
N ASP A 197 -19.97 24.19 -41.86
CA ASP A 197 -18.58 24.29 -42.35
C ASP A 197 -18.35 25.31 -43.49
N GLY A 198 -17.24 26.05 -43.42
CA GLY A 198 -16.67 26.86 -44.50
C GLY A 198 -15.59 26.13 -45.33
N THR A 199 -14.95 26.84 -46.27
CA THR A 199 -13.81 26.33 -47.06
C THR A 199 -12.50 27.00 -46.63
N ILE A 200 -11.43 26.21 -46.44
CA ILE A 200 -10.12 26.64 -45.92
C ILE A 200 -9.05 26.65 -47.03
N THR A 201 -8.12 27.62 -46.99
CA THR A 201 -6.93 27.75 -47.86
C THR A 201 -5.69 28.09 -47.02
N ASN A 202 -4.50 27.59 -47.35
CA ASN A 202 -3.23 27.91 -46.69
C ASN A 202 -2.36 28.86 -47.55
N CYS A 203 -1.53 29.69 -46.92
CA CYS A 203 -0.82 30.81 -47.54
C CYS A 203 0.67 30.56 -47.86
N GLU A 204 1.20 29.37 -47.60
CA GLU A 204 2.62 29.00 -47.81
C GLU A 204 3.60 29.93 -47.07
N LEU A 205 4.53 30.60 -47.78
CA LEU A 205 5.54 31.51 -47.19
C LEU A 205 5.01 32.95 -46.96
N TYR A 206 3.73 33.20 -47.20
CA TYR A 206 3.10 34.53 -47.13
C TYR A 206 2.11 34.65 -45.97
N THR A 207 1.98 35.87 -45.43
CA THR A 207 1.04 36.21 -44.37
C THR A 207 -0.37 36.49 -44.91
N CYS A 208 -1.28 37.04 -44.10
CA CYS A 208 -2.56 37.56 -44.58
C CYS A 208 -2.40 38.82 -45.46
N SER A 209 -3.44 39.10 -46.26
CA SER A 209 -3.38 39.95 -47.46
C SER A 209 -3.07 41.43 -47.26
N GLU A 210 -3.10 41.94 -46.03
CA GLU A 210 -2.78 43.33 -45.70
C GLU A 210 -1.48 43.45 -44.86
N GLY A 211 -0.88 42.32 -44.46
CA GLY A 211 0.38 42.19 -43.73
C GLY A 211 0.22 41.54 -42.36
N GLY A 212 1.07 40.58 -42.00
CA GLY A 212 0.93 39.79 -40.76
C GLY A 212 -0.45 39.11 -40.65
N ASP A 213 -1.09 39.23 -39.49
CA ASP A 213 -2.46 38.75 -39.24
C ASP A 213 -3.56 39.56 -39.96
N GLU A 214 -3.28 40.76 -40.50
CA GLU A 214 -4.34 41.61 -41.05
C GLU A 214 -4.76 41.19 -42.47
N GLY A 215 -6.06 40.96 -42.64
CA GLY A 215 -6.70 40.63 -43.91
C GLY A 215 -7.79 39.56 -43.77
N THR A 216 -8.34 39.15 -44.92
CA THR A 216 -9.37 38.07 -45.00
C THR A 216 -9.02 36.98 -46.03
N THR A 217 -7.84 37.10 -46.64
CA THR A 217 -7.26 36.19 -47.63
C THR A 217 -5.74 36.17 -47.49
N CYS A 218 -5.04 35.22 -48.12
CA CYS A 218 -3.58 35.21 -48.19
C CYS A 218 -3.01 36.38 -48.99
N ALA A 219 -1.81 36.87 -48.63
CA ALA A 219 -0.99 37.72 -49.49
C ALA A 219 -0.44 36.92 -50.70
N THR A 220 0.06 37.64 -51.72
CA THR A 220 0.52 37.04 -52.99
C THR A 220 1.83 37.64 -53.53
N GLY A 221 2.64 38.22 -52.65
CA GLY A 221 3.90 38.92 -53.00
C GLY A 221 4.20 40.04 -51.99
N CYS A 222 5.49 40.28 -51.70
CA CYS A 222 5.95 41.13 -50.59
C CYS A 222 6.37 42.56 -50.98
N ALA A 223 6.19 42.98 -52.25
CA ALA A 223 6.63 44.29 -52.73
C ALA A 223 5.52 45.16 -53.35
N PRO A 224 4.60 45.75 -52.55
CA PRO A 224 3.65 46.74 -53.04
C PRO A 224 4.35 48.03 -53.49
N ALA A 225 4.61 48.13 -54.80
CA ALA A 225 5.23 49.25 -55.51
C ALA A 225 6.77 49.40 -55.42
N GLY A 226 7.50 48.31 -55.17
CA GLY A 226 8.95 48.23 -55.50
C GLY A 226 9.91 48.58 -54.36
N THR A 227 9.58 48.15 -53.16
CA THR A 227 10.47 48.00 -52.01
C THR A 227 10.28 46.59 -51.46
N ASP A 228 11.36 45.94 -51.03
CA ASP A 228 11.24 44.73 -50.22
C ASP A 228 10.66 45.11 -48.85
N ASP A 229 9.66 44.35 -48.39
CA ASP A 229 8.94 44.54 -47.14
C ASP A 229 8.61 43.16 -46.54
N ASP A 230 9.46 42.72 -45.62
CA ASP A 230 9.39 41.38 -45.02
C ASP A 230 8.09 41.14 -44.23
N THR A 231 7.32 42.19 -43.93
CA THR A 231 6.03 42.13 -43.19
C THR A 231 4.95 41.29 -43.91
N PHE A 232 5.16 40.97 -45.19
CA PHE A 232 4.30 40.08 -45.98
C PHE A 232 4.83 38.63 -46.09
N CYS A 233 6.01 38.36 -45.55
CA CYS A 233 6.65 37.04 -45.47
C CYS A 233 6.50 36.46 -44.06
N ILE A 234 6.52 35.13 -43.95
CA ILE A 234 6.60 34.47 -42.63
C ILE A 234 7.98 34.69 -42.00
N ALA A 235 8.08 34.73 -40.68
CA ALA A 235 9.28 35.15 -39.93
C ALA A 235 10.52 34.20 -40.02
N SER A 236 10.54 33.26 -40.96
CA SER A 236 11.69 32.43 -41.34
C SER A 236 12.09 32.64 -42.80
N ALA A 237 11.68 33.78 -43.38
CA ALA A 237 11.94 34.18 -44.76
C ALA A 237 11.96 35.70 -44.89
N HIS A 238 12.86 36.21 -45.73
CA HIS A 238 12.96 37.61 -46.14
C HIS A 238 12.43 37.81 -47.57
N CYS A 239 12.12 39.03 -47.94
CA CYS A 239 11.73 39.40 -49.30
C CYS A 239 12.99 39.65 -50.16
N GLU A 240 13.14 38.91 -51.27
CA GLU A 240 14.19 39.07 -52.27
C GLU A 240 13.53 39.27 -53.65
N ASP A 241 13.86 40.39 -54.31
CA ASP A 241 13.29 40.82 -55.61
C ASP A 241 11.74 40.81 -55.65
N GLY A 242 11.09 41.00 -54.48
CA GLY A 242 9.63 40.98 -54.32
C GLY A 242 8.97 39.61 -54.07
N THR A 243 9.75 38.56 -53.78
CA THR A 243 9.27 37.22 -53.38
C THR A 243 9.96 36.71 -52.12
N CYS A 244 9.24 35.99 -51.25
CA CYS A 244 9.80 35.49 -49.99
C CYS A 244 10.76 34.29 -50.20
N ALA A 245 11.91 34.29 -49.50
CA ALA A 245 12.97 33.27 -49.56
C ALA A 245 13.60 32.99 -48.18
N GLU A 246 14.15 31.79 -47.97
CA GLU A 246 14.68 31.31 -46.67
C GLU A 246 16.06 31.90 -46.28
N ASP A 247 16.28 32.13 -44.98
CA ASP A 247 17.47 32.80 -44.42
C ASP A 247 18.75 31.92 -44.34
N VAL A 248 19.92 32.56 -44.21
CA VAL A 248 21.26 31.94 -44.35
C VAL A 248 22.00 31.73 -43.01
N PRO A 249 22.59 30.55 -42.72
CA PRO A 249 23.29 30.29 -41.45
C PRO A 249 24.67 30.96 -41.26
N ASP A 250 25.13 31.00 -39.99
CA ASP A 250 26.48 31.42 -39.58
C ASP A 250 27.62 30.75 -40.40
N GLY A 251 28.61 31.56 -40.77
CA GLY A 251 29.67 31.21 -41.72
C GLY A 251 29.25 31.31 -43.20
N GLY A 252 27.95 31.50 -43.47
CA GLY A 252 27.41 31.84 -44.79
C GLY A 252 27.81 33.25 -45.24
N ALA A 253 27.51 33.57 -46.50
CA ALA A 253 27.69 34.90 -47.07
C ALA A 253 26.38 35.69 -47.01
N CYS A 254 26.49 36.98 -46.71
CA CYS A 254 25.41 37.92 -46.50
C CYS A 254 25.78 39.29 -47.09
N ASN A 255 24.78 40.14 -47.26
CA ASN A 255 24.92 41.53 -47.65
C ASN A 255 24.31 42.49 -46.61
N GLU A 256 23.20 42.12 -45.97
CA GLU A 256 22.62 42.84 -44.82
C GLU A 256 22.38 41.88 -43.63
N ASP A 257 22.02 42.41 -42.46
CA ASP A 257 21.92 41.61 -41.20
C ASP A 257 20.73 40.62 -41.22
N THR A 258 19.67 40.93 -41.98
CA THR A 258 18.44 40.12 -42.13
C THR A 258 18.61 38.87 -42.98
N ASP A 259 19.58 38.86 -43.91
CA ASP A 259 19.97 37.67 -44.67
C ASP A 259 20.34 36.49 -43.75
N CYS A 260 20.81 36.79 -42.52
CA CYS A 260 21.40 35.82 -41.61
C CYS A 260 20.38 35.28 -40.60
N THR A 261 20.27 33.96 -40.45
CA THR A 261 19.45 33.30 -39.40
C THR A 261 19.86 33.69 -37.96
N ALA A 262 21.07 34.26 -37.79
CA ALA A 262 21.57 34.79 -36.52
C ALA A 262 21.46 36.33 -36.39
N GLY A 263 20.97 37.03 -37.40
CA GLY A 263 20.72 38.48 -37.40
C GLY A 263 21.96 39.37 -37.39
N HIS A 264 23.12 38.90 -37.87
CA HIS A 264 24.31 39.76 -37.99
C HIS A 264 25.33 39.35 -39.08
N CYS A 265 25.77 40.34 -39.86
CA CYS A 265 26.77 40.27 -40.92
C CYS A 265 27.95 41.25 -40.69
N ASP A 266 29.18 40.76 -40.50
CA ASP A 266 30.41 41.59 -40.54
C ASP A 266 31.49 40.89 -41.39
N ASN A 267 32.43 41.67 -41.93
CA ASN A 267 33.54 41.19 -42.78
C ASN A 267 33.08 40.36 -44.02
N GLY A 268 31.79 40.44 -44.37
CA GLY A 268 31.16 39.71 -45.48
C GLY A 268 30.67 38.29 -45.17
N TYR A 269 30.52 37.94 -43.88
CA TYR A 269 30.00 36.63 -43.47
C TYR A 269 29.03 36.75 -42.29
N CYS A 270 28.05 35.86 -42.21
CA CYS A 270 27.16 35.76 -41.05
C CYS A 270 27.95 35.27 -39.83
N CYS A 271 27.87 35.98 -38.70
CA CYS A 271 28.22 35.42 -37.40
C CYS A 271 27.52 36.18 -36.27
N SER A 272 27.14 35.48 -35.20
CA SER A 272 26.40 36.05 -34.05
C SER A 272 26.92 37.37 -33.43
N SER A 273 28.20 37.75 -33.61
CA SER A 273 28.74 39.07 -33.21
C SER A 273 30.19 39.31 -33.65
N GLY A 274 30.54 40.55 -33.96
CA GLY A 274 31.93 41.00 -34.12
C GLY A 274 32.59 40.55 -35.42
N THR A 275 33.91 40.69 -35.52
CA THR A 275 34.61 40.47 -36.80
C THR A 275 34.62 39.01 -37.22
N CYS A 276 33.75 38.67 -38.16
CA CYS A 276 33.53 37.32 -38.63
C CYS A 276 34.72 36.78 -39.46
N CYS A 277 35.08 35.51 -39.27
CA CYS A 277 36.04 34.73 -40.07
C CYS A 277 35.39 33.42 -40.52
N ASN A 278 35.62 32.96 -41.75
CA ASN A 278 35.00 31.75 -42.30
C ASN A 278 35.61 30.41 -41.78
N GLY A 279 36.20 30.43 -40.58
CA GLY A 279 36.85 29.30 -39.93
C GLY A 279 38.37 29.17 -40.18
N ASP A 280 38.97 30.00 -41.06
CA ASP A 280 40.42 30.02 -41.29
C ASP A 280 41.09 31.25 -40.65
N VAL A 281 42.12 31.01 -39.81
CA VAL A 281 42.99 32.05 -39.23
C VAL A 281 43.68 32.93 -40.28
N ALA A 282 43.85 32.45 -41.52
CA ALA A 282 44.35 33.26 -42.63
C ALA A 282 43.40 34.41 -43.04
N THR A 283 42.12 34.35 -42.65
CA THR A 283 41.19 35.48 -42.81
C THR A 283 41.25 36.49 -41.64
N CYS A 284 41.95 36.17 -40.55
CA CYS A 284 42.15 37.06 -39.41
C CYS A 284 43.40 37.97 -39.57
N PRO A 285 43.35 39.23 -39.09
CA PRO A 285 44.51 40.13 -39.13
C PRO A 285 45.70 39.73 -38.22
N GLY A 286 46.65 38.94 -38.73
CA GLY A 286 48.07 39.05 -38.34
C GLY A 286 48.72 37.99 -37.44
N GLY A 287 48.32 36.71 -37.49
CA GLY A 287 48.89 35.67 -36.61
C GLY A 287 50.36 35.25 -36.85
N GLY A 288 51.10 34.89 -35.77
CA GLY A 288 52.28 33.99 -35.88
C GLY A 288 53.59 34.27 -35.10
N ALA A 289 53.65 34.92 -33.93
CA ALA A 289 54.90 35.25 -33.21
C ALA A 289 54.95 34.81 -31.71
N VAL A 290 56.15 34.60 -31.11
CA VAL A 290 56.36 33.85 -29.82
C VAL A 290 57.60 34.31 -28.99
N THR A 291 57.57 34.24 -27.63
CA THR A 291 58.66 34.60 -26.65
C THR A 291 58.79 33.54 -25.50
N ARG A 292 59.82 33.51 -24.60
CA ARG A 292 60.06 32.42 -23.59
C ARG A 292 60.66 32.85 -22.22
N ILE A 293 60.28 32.21 -21.08
CA ILE A 293 60.84 32.39 -19.69
C ILE A 293 60.76 31.09 -18.84
N CYS A 294 61.70 30.82 -17.91
CA CYS A 294 61.59 29.81 -16.81
C CYS A 294 61.12 30.48 -15.50
N THR A 295 60.18 29.86 -14.79
CA THR A 295 59.42 30.46 -13.69
C THR A 295 59.47 29.70 -12.36
N ASP A 296 59.75 28.39 -12.34
CA ASP A 296 59.93 27.60 -11.11
C ASP A 296 61.17 26.69 -11.17
N ALA A 297 61.79 26.42 -10.03
CA ALA A 297 63.04 25.68 -9.90
C ALA A 297 62.94 24.39 -9.05
N GLU A 298 61.90 24.23 -8.23
CA GLU A 298 61.59 22.97 -7.56
C GLU A 298 60.76 22.08 -8.50
N ASP A 299 59.78 22.66 -9.21
CA ASP A 299 58.98 21.98 -10.23
C ASP A 299 59.55 22.10 -11.68
N CYS A 300 60.60 22.92 -11.89
CA CYS A 300 61.33 23.11 -13.14
C CYS A 300 60.49 23.64 -14.37
N GLN A 301 59.58 24.63 -14.22
CA GLN A 301 58.54 25.03 -15.22
C GLN A 301 58.75 26.41 -15.95
N GLY A 302 58.09 26.70 -17.09
CA GLY A 302 58.15 27.95 -17.92
C GLY A 302 57.04 28.18 -19.01
N SER A 303 57.06 29.29 -19.81
CA SER A 303 55.95 29.68 -20.76
C SER A 303 56.20 30.65 -21.97
N ARG A 304 55.20 30.83 -22.89
CA ARG A 304 55.14 31.55 -24.22
C ARG A 304 53.68 31.98 -24.72
N GLY A 305 53.46 32.42 -25.98
CA GLY A 305 52.12 32.88 -26.55
C GLY A 305 51.99 33.00 -28.12
N MET A 306 50.76 33.18 -28.71
CA MET A 306 50.38 33.25 -30.18
C MET A 306 48.91 33.79 -30.50
N THR A 307 48.32 33.67 -31.72
CA THR A 307 47.03 34.28 -32.23
C THR A 307 46.24 33.40 -33.26
N GLU A 308 44.88 33.35 -33.24
CA GLU A 308 44.00 32.37 -33.98
C GLU A 308 42.57 32.87 -34.43
N CYS A 309 41.80 32.06 -35.19
CA CYS A 309 40.33 32.21 -35.49
C CYS A 309 39.55 31.11 -34.72
N ASN A 310 38.36 31.41 -34.20
CA ASN A 310 37.59 30.53 -33.30
C ASN A 310 36.40 29.81 -33.98
N ALA A 311 35.78 28.88 -33.24
CA ALA A 311 34.69 28.02 -33.73
C ALA A 311 33.32 28.72 -33.82
N GLN A 312 33.18 29.92 -33.26
CA GLN A 312 32.02 30.80 -33.45
C GLN A 312 32.30 31.85 -34.53
N PHE A 313 33.25 31.54 -35.42
CA PHE A 313 33.61 32.35 -36.57
C PHE A 313 34.16 33.75 -36.21
N GLN A 314 34.98 33.90 -35.16
CA GLN A 314 35.59 35.19 -34.74
C GLN A 314 37.12 35.13 -34.51
N CYS A 315 37.83 36.26 -34.66
CA CYS A 315 39.29 36.37 -34.52
C CYS A 315 39.80 36.73 -33.09
N VAL A 316 40.82 36.04 -32.55
CA VAL A 316 41.30 36.18 -31.15
C VAL A 316 42.83 35.98 -30.94
N THR A 317 43.38 36.35 -29.77
CA THR A 317 44.81 36.17 -29.38
C THR A 317 44.97 35.37 -28.08
N VAL A 318 46.06 34.60 -27.95
CA VAL A 318 46.25 33.54 -26.93
C VAL A 318 47.67 33.57 -26.32
N ASP A 319 47.81 34.11 -25.11
CA ASP A 319 49.05 34.04 -24.30
C ASP A 319 49.00 32.90 -23.26
N GLY A 320 50.17 32.48 -22.73
CA GLY A 320 50.27 31.57 -21.58
C GLY A 320 50.57 30.09 -21.91
N ILE A 321 51.04 29.80 -23.12
CA ILE A 321 51.39 28.46 -23.61
C ILE A 321 52.66 27.94 -22.86
N PRO A 322 52.73 26.72 -22.31
CA PRO A 322 53.93 26.23 -21.58
C PRO A 322 55.22 26.07 -22.41
N ASP A 323 56.40 26.22 -21.78
CA ASP A 323 57.75 26.01 -22.35
C ASP A 323 58.88 26.08 -21.27
N ASP A 324 59.35 24.93 -20.77
CA ASP A 324 60.17 24.81 -19.54
C ASP A 324 61.70 24.94 -19.73
N ARG A 325 62.13 25.17 -20.98
CA ARG A 325 63.52 25.01 -21.48
C ARG A 325 64.62 25.83 -20.82
N ALA A 326 64.30 26.69 -19.87
CA ALA A 326 65.26 27.58 -19.20
C ALA A 326 65.63 27.15 -17.76
N CYS A 327 65.05 26.07 -17.23
CA CYS A 327 65.40 25.49 -15.92
C CYS A 327 66.30 24.23 -16.12
N GLY A 328 67.59 24.25 -15.74
CA GLY A 328 68.59 23.27 -16.23
C GLY A 328 69.20 22.27 -15.21
N SER A 329 70.02 21.33 -15.70
CA SER A 329 70.51 20.14 -14.96
C SER A 329 71.49 20.37 -13.79
N THR A 330 71.89 21.62 -13.51
CA THR A 330 72.62 21.98 -12.27
C THR A 330 71.72 22.57 -11.19
N THR A 331 70.41 22.73 -11.46
CA THR A 331 69.42 23.18 -10.50
C THR A 331 69.02 22.01 -9.59
N LEU A 332 69.26 22.18 -8.28
CA LEU A 332 68.81 21.25 -7.24
C LEU A 332 67.28 21.37 -7.09
N ALA A 333 66.59 20.23 -7.07
CA ALA A 333 65.16 20.18 -6.79
C ALA A 333 64.91 19.89 -5.30
N HIS A 334 65.35 18.72 -4.79
CA HIS A 334 65.07 18.30 -3.42
C HIS A 334 66.19 17.47 -2.76
N ASP A 335 66.19 17.49 -1.43
CA ASP A 335 67.05 16.71 -0.53
C ASP A 335 66.18 15.74 0.31
N CYS A 336 66.62 14.48 0.46
CA CYS A 336 65.72 13.33 0.63
C CYS A 336 65.92 12.50 1.91
N GLY A 337 66.66 13.00 2.89
CA GLY A 337 66.76 12.40 4.23
C GLY A 337 67.54 11.08 4.25
N PRO A 338 66.94 9.92 4.59
CA PRO A 338 67.63 8.63 4.53
C PRO A 338 67.80 8.07 3.10
N TYR A 339 67.26 8.76 2.10
CA TYR A 339 67.36 8.45 0.66
C TYR A 339 68.23 9.48 -0.09
N ASN A 340 68.60 9.17 -1.34
CA ASN A 340 69.47 10.01 -2.17
C ASN A 340 68.76 11.24 -2.83
N PRO A 341 69.44 12.40 -3.02
CA PRO A 341 68.87 13.68 -3.48
C PRO A 341 68.77 13.88 -5.02
N ILE A 342 68.03 14.91 -5.49
CA ILE A 342 67.49 15.03 -6.88
C ILE A 342 67.66 16.45 -7.51
N TYR A 343 67.84 16.51 -8.84
CA TYR A 343 68.08 17.71 -9.68
C TYR A 343 67.20 17.74 -10.98
N CYS A 344 66.99 18.91 -11.62
CA CYS A 344 66.27 19.11 -12.91
C CYS A 344 67.02 18.52 -14.15
N ASP A 345 66.53 18.73 -15.39
CA ASP A 345 67.21 18.26 -16.63
C ASP A 345 67.43 19.26 -17.79
N GLY A 346 66.53 20.24 -18.02
CA GLY A 346 66.65 21.23 -19.11
C GLY A 346 65.85 20.98 -20.39
N THR A 347 64.84 20.11 -20.39
CA THR A 347 63.98 19.82 -21.56
C THR A 347 62.82 20.82 -21.78
N GLU A 348 62.08 20.68 -22.89
CA GLU A 348 61.02 21.61 -23.33
C GLU A 348 59.74 21.55 -22.51
N ASN A 349 59.38 20.37 -22.01
CA ASN A 349 58.42 20.21 -20.92
C ASN A 349 59.09 19.29 -19.91
N GLN A 350 59.32 19.78 -18.69
CA GLN A 350 59.84 19.05 -17.55
C GLN A 350 58.68 18.70 -16.62
N THR A 351 58.92 17.76 -15.73
CA THR A 351 57.97 17.39 -14.67
C THR A 351 58.67 17.47 -13.32
N SER A 352 57.99 18.02 -12.32
CA SER A 352 58.42 17.97 -10.91
C SER A 352 58.85 16.56 -10.50
N ARG A 353 59.94 16.49 -9.71
CA ARG A 353 60.67 15.23 -9.42
C ARG A 353 60.73 14.96 -7.92
N THR A 354 59.81 14.17 -7.40
CA THR A 354 59.75 13.89 -5.97
C THR A 354 60.88 12.97 -5.47
N CYS A 355 61.30 13.18 -4.21
CA CYS A 355 62.23 12.31 -3.51
C CYS A 355 61.78 10.84 -3.52
N ALA A 356 62.75 9.92 -3.57
CA ALA A 356 62.48 8.52 -3.27
C ALA A 356 61.92 8.41 -1.84
N THR A 357 60.74 7.82 -1.70
CA THR A 357 60.08 7.54 -0.42
C THR A 357 60.14 6.06 -0.05
N SER A 358 60.78 5.25 -0.90
CA SER A 358 60.97 3.81 -0.75
C SER A 358 62.30 3.37 -1.36
N CYS A 359 62.71 2.15 -1.03
CA CYS A 359 63.89 1.46 -1.52
C CYS A 359 63.57 -0.01 -1.86
N THR A 360 64.50 -0.68 -2.51
CA THR A 360 64.48 -2.13 -2.80
C THR A 360 65.79 -2.81 -2.41
N VAL A 361 66.90 -2.07 -2.34
CA VAL A 361 68.22 -2.53 -1.87
C VAL A 361 68.92 -1.46 -1.03
N ASP A 362 69.77 -1.87 -0.10
CA ASP A 362 70.45 -0.98 0.87
C ASP A 362 71.27 0.15 0.21
N SER A 363 71.76 -0.03 -1.02
CA SER A 363 72.49 1.00 -1.76
C SER A 363 71.63 2.18 -2.25
N GLU A 364 70.31 2.09 -2.12
CA GLU A 364 69.37 3.20 -2.35
C GLU A 364 69.19 4.07 -1.10
N CYS A 365 69.67 3.59 0.05
CA CYS A 365 69.74 4.28 1.35
C CYS A 365 71.11 4.95 1.57
N ILE A 366 71.17 5.87 2.55
CA ILE A 366 72.43 6.37 3.10
C ILE A 366 73.12 5.31 3.97
N ALA A 367 74.46 5.32 4.05
CA ALA A 367 75.26 4.30 4.74
C ALA A 367 75.20 4.30 6.29
N GLN A 368 74.09 4.73 6.88
CA GLN A 368 73.70 4.52 8.29
C GLN A 368 72.24 4.00 8.39
N ALA A 369 71.72 3.50 7.27
CA ALA A 369 70.41 2.88 7.14
C ALA A 369 70.49 1.76 6.09
N HIS A 370 69.73 0.69 6.31
CA HIS A 370 69.51 -0.38 5.33
C HIS A 370 68.05 -0.34 4.84
N CYS A 371 67.73 -1.12 3.80
CA CYS A 371 66.38 -1.18 3.27
C CYS A 371 65.55 -2.24 4.03
N ASP A 372 64.55 -1.81 4.79
CA ASP A 372 63.59 -2.69 5.46
C ASP A 372 62.16 -2.43 5.01
N LEU A 373 61.45 -3.51 4.66
CA LEU A 373 60.06 -3.50 4.18
C LEU A 373 59.74 -2.42 3.11
N GLY A 374 60.76 -2.03 2.33
CA GLY A 374 60.66 -1.00 1.29
C GLY A 374 60.99 0.43 1.74
N PHE A 375 61.50 0.64 2.96
CA PHE A 375 61.90 1.95 3.49
C PHE A 375 63.34 1.93 4.05
N CYS A 376 64.04 3.06 4.02
CA CYS A 376 65.38 3.16 4.62
C CYS A 376 65.30 3.38 6.14
N VAL A 377 65.80 2.41 6.92
CA VAL A 377 65.69 2.33 8.39
C VAL A 377 67.08 2.15 9.03
N ALA A 378 67.32 2.72 10.22
CA ALA A 378 68.65 2.81 10.86
C ALA A 378 68.94 1.68 11.89
N ASP A 379 70.23 1.33 12.02
CA ASP A 379 70.69 0.06 12.62
C ASP A 379 70.93 0.08 14.15
N LEU A 380 70.80 -1.08 14.80
CA LEU A 380 70.61 -1.24 16.24
C LEU A 380 71.86 -1.76 17.01
N PRO A 381 72.12 -1.28 18.24
CA PRO A 381 73.26 -1.69 19.08
C PRO A 381 73.03 -3.00 19.86
N PRO A 382 74.05 -3.57 20.55
CA PRO A 382 73.94 -4.84 21.28
C PRO A 382 72.83 -4.90 22.33
N GLY A 383 72.23 -6.08 22.50
CA GLY A 383 71.13 -6.29 23.45
C GLY A 383 69.83 -5.55 23.12
N ARG A 384 69.70 -5.02 21.89
CA ARG A 384 68.43 -4.54 21.33
C ARG A 384 67.77 -5.60 20.48
N ASN A 385 66.44 -5.55 20.44
CA ASN A 385 65.63 -6.50 19.68
C ASN A 385 65.86 -6.33 18.17
N CYS A 386 65.91 -7.43 17.44
CA CYS A 386 66.11 -7.51 15.99
C CYS A 386 65.31 -8.67 15.41
N GLY A 387 65.02 -8.64 14.11
CA GLY A 387 64.48 -9.76 13.34
C GLY A 387 65.53 -10.50 12.51
N ARG A 388 66.64 -9.84 12.15
CA ARG A 388 67.73 -10.36 11.31
C ARG A 388 69.06 -9.67 11.60
N ASN A 389 70.16 -10.27 11.14
CA ASN A 389 71.52 -9.73 11.32
C ASN A 389 71.70 -8.29 10.77
N GLN A 390 70.95 -7.93 9.73
CA GLN A 390 71.03 -6.61 9.07
C GLN A 390 70.44 -5.48 9.93
N ASP A 391 69.55 -5.79 10.88
CA ASP A 391 69.00 -4.78 11.78
C ASP A 391 70.01 -4.37 12.86
N CYS A 392 71.10 -5.14 13.03
CA CYS A 392 72.14 -4.91 14.01
C CYS A 392 73.35 -4.21 13.38
N GLN A 393 73.99 -3.34 14.15
CA GLN A 393 75.22 -2.64 13.77
C GLN A 393 76.36 -3.61 13.42
N ASP A 394 77.22 -3.18 12.49
CA ASP A 394 78.36 -3.93 11.93
C ASP A 394 79.10 -4.79 12.97
N GLY A 395 79.12 -6.11 12.74
CA GLY A 395 79.85 -7.09 13.55
C GLY A 395 79.04 -7.81 14.63
N LEU A 396 77.73 -7.55 14.73
CA LEU A 396 76.80 -8.27 15.61
C LEU A 396 76.02 -9.34 14.83
N THR A 397 75.45 -10.31 15.56
CA THR A 397 74.51 -11.29 15.00
C THR A 397 73.19 -11.23 15.75
N CYS A 398 72.07 -11.20 15.04
CA CYS A 398 70.75 -11.34 15.65
C CYS A 398 70.53 -12.80 16.03
N VAL A 399 70.36 -13.07 17.33
CA VAL A 399 70.14 -14.41 17.90
C VAL A 399 69.13 -14.24 19.03
N ASP A 400 68.18 -15.17 19.15
CA ASP A 400 67.13 -15.16 20.18
C ASP A 400 66.36 -13.82 20.21
N GLY A 401 66.19 -13.23 19.03
CA GLY A 401 65.54 -11.94 18.81
C GLY A 401 66.33 -10.71 19.29
N VAL A 402 67.61 -10.83 19.67
CA VAL A 402 68.45 -9.71 20.14
C VAL A 402 69.83 -9.65 19.47
N CYS A 403 70.41 -8.45 19.36
CA CYS A 403 71.74 -8.25 18.78
C CYS A 403 72.85 -8.76 19.73
N CYS A 404 73.34 -9.96 19.46
CA CYS A 404 74.30 -10.71 20.26
C CYS A 404 75.76 -10.54 19.79
N THR A 405 76.69 -10.71 20.73
CA THR A 405 78.14 -10.73 20.43
C THR A 405 78.64 -12.04 19.81
N SER A 406 77.77 -13.05 19.67
CA SER A 406 78.11 -14.39 19.18
C SER A 406 76.85 -15.18 18.81
N GLY A 407 76.92 -16.00 17.76
CA GLY A 407 75.79 -16.73 17.16
C GLY A 407 75.31 -18.00 17.87
N CYS A 408 75.13 -18.02 19.21
CA CYS A 408 74.76 -19.19 20.05
C CYS A 408 74.44 -20.51 19.32
N THR A 409 75.37 -21.47 19.35
CA THR A 409 75.25 -22.77 18.62
C THR A 409 75.39 -24.02 19.49
N GLY A 410 75.38 -23.89 20.81
CA GLY A 410 75.45 -25.00 21.76
C GLY A 410 74.08 -25.39 22.30
N THR A 411 73.83 -26.69 22.49
CA THR A 411 72.52 -27.17 22.95
C THR A 411 72.17 -26.66 24.35
N CYS A 412 70.96 -26.16 24.55
CA CYS A 412 70.47 -25.49 25.76
C CYS A 412 71.34 -24.26 26.10
N GLU A 413 71.49 -23.33 25.16
CA GLU A 413 72.16 -22.03 25.32
C GLU A 413 71.44 -20.87 24.64
N ALA A 414 71.10 -19.83 25.40
CA ALA A 414 70.36 -18.66 24.94
C ALA A 414 71.08 -17.34 25.25
N CYS A 415 70.80 -16.32 24.43
CA CYS A 415 71.39 -14.98 24.44
C CYS A 415 70.43 -13.90 24.99
N ASP A 416 69.13 -14.16 25.05
CA ASP A 416 68.10 -13.22 25.52
C ASP A 416 67.94 -13.22 27.06
N LEU A 417 68.54 -14.21 27.75
CA LEU A 417 68.19 -14.56 29.12
C LEU A 417 68.19 -13.33 30.06
N PRO A 418 67.15 -13.17 30.92
CA PRO A 418 67.05 -12.03 31.83
C PRO A 418 68.31 -11.80 32.68
N GLY A 419 69.01 -10.70 32.40
CA GLY A 419 70.27 -10.32 33.06
C GLY A 419 71.55 -10.63 32.26
N PHE A 420 71.46 -11.33 31.13
CA PHE A 420 72.59 -11.71 30.27
C PHE A 420 72.45 -11.26 28.80
N GLN A 421 71.28 -10.75 28.42
CA GLN A 421 70.91 -10.11 27.14
C GLN A 421 72.10 -9.62 26.27
N GLY A 422 72.28 -10.27 25.12
CA GLY A 422 73.38 -10.02 24.18
C GLY A 422 74.62 -10.90 24.41
N THR A 423 74.64 -11.71 25.47
CA THR A 423 75.72 -12.66 25.83
C THR A 423 75.17 -14.09 25.94
N CYS A 424 75.81 -15.04 25.24
CA CYS A 424 75.37 -16.44 25.23
C CYS A 424 75.55 -17.15 26.59
N THR A 425 74.50 -17.81 27.09
CA THR A 425 74.48 -18.45 28.43
C THR A 425 73.64 -19.74 28.51
N PRO A 426 74.00 -20.74 29.34
CA PRO A 426 73.26 -22.01 29.39
C PRO A 426 71.86 -21.92 30.03
N VAL A 427 70.88 -22.62 29.43
CA VAL A 427 69.47 -22.66 29.85
C VAL A 427 69.29 -23.51 31.13
N PRO A 428 68.50 -23.03 32.14
CA PRO A 428 68.26 -23.77 33.39
C PRO A 428 67.52 -25.12 33.25
N MET A 429 67.63 -25.98 34.27
CA MET A 429 66.89 -27.24 34.33
C MET A 429 65.37 -27.01 34.38
N GLY A 430 64.62 -27.74 33.55
CA GLY A 430 63.16 -27.67 33.51
C GLY A 430 62.59 -26.53 32.67
N ALA A 431 63.46 -25.73 32.03
CA ALA A 431 63.10 -24.81 30.96
C ALA A 431 63.62 -25.34 29.63
N ASP A 432 63.01 -24.91 28.53
CA ASP A 432 63.54 -24.93 27.18
C ASP A 432 62.95 -23.68 26.52
N VAL A 433 63.78 -22.67 26.31
CA VAL A 433 63.32 -21.33 25.89
C VAL A 433 63.32 -21.19 24.36
N ASP A 434 64.23 -21.90 23.68
CA ASP A 434 64.41 -21.84 22.23
C ASP A 434 63.86 -23.09 21.50
N GLY A 435 63.35 -24.08 22.24
CA GLY A 435 62.72 -25.29 21.69
C GLY A 435 63.71 -26.37 21.24
N GLU A 436 64.89 -26.40 21.85
CA GLU A 436 66.00 -27.29 21.47
C GLU A 436 65.76 -28.76 21.87
N CYS A 437 64.88 -28.99 22.83
CA CYS A 437 64.52 -30.31 23.32
C CYS A 437 63.24 -30.82 22.64
N ALA A 438 63.40 -31.27 21.39
CA ALA A 438 62.33 -31.84 20.60
C ALA A 438 61.48 -32.89 21.33
N GLY A 439 60.17 -32.83 21.08
CA GLY A 439 59.18 -33.75 21.63
C GLY A 439 59.35 -35.19 21.12
N PHE A 440 58.78 -36.15 21.84
CA PHE A 440 58.91 -37.57 21.49
C PHE A 440 57.69 -38.39 21.90
N SER A 441 57.46 -39.49 21.17
CA SER A 441 56.25 -40.27 21.33
C SER A 441 56.29 -41.21 22.53
N CYS A 442 55.19 -41.23 23.28
CA CYS A 442 54.91 -42.20 24.34
C CYS A 442 53.94 -43.29 23.85
N ALA A 443 53.82 -43.53 22.54
CA ALA A 443 52.88 -44.51 21.97
C ALA A 443 53.12 -45.97 22.39
N GLY A 444 54.27 -46.28 22.98
CA GLY A 444 54.54 -47.56 23.64
C GLY A 444 53.95 -47.72 25.05
N TYR A 445 53.30 -46.69 25.61
CA TYR A 445 52.79 -46.62 26.97
C TYR A 445 51.26 -46.39 27.01
N TYR A 446 50.56 -46.96 28.00
CA TYR A 446 49.09 -46.99 28.09
C TYR A 446 48.55 -46.54 29.45
N ASP A 447 47.36 -45.93 29.46
CA ASP A 447 46.73 -45.35 30.67
C ASP A 447 45.67 -46.24 31.31
N GLY A 448 44.93 -47.02 30.53
CA GLY A 448 43.87 -47.91 31.02
C GLY A 448 42.69 -48.02 30.06
N PHE A 449 41.80 -48.98 30.37
CA PHE A 449 40.39 -48.94 29.96
C PHE A 449 39.57 -48.10 30.94
N THR A 450 38.55 -47.38 30.44
CA THR A 450 37.79 -46.41 31.26
C THR A 450 36.29 -46.39 30.92
N GLY A 451 35.51 -45.52 31.59
CA GLY A 451 34.15 -45.15 31.18
C GLY A 451 33.02 -46.16 31.45
N GLY A 452 33.35 -47.39 31.84
CA GLY A 452 32.39 -48.50 31.97
C GLY A 452 33.03 -49.83 31.59
N GLY A 453 33.99 -49.76 30.65
CA GLY A 453 34.85 -50.88 30.28
C GLY A 453 35.65 -50.63 29.00
N ASP A 454 35.11 -49.83 28.08
CA ASP A 454 35.28 -50.12 26.65
C ASP A 454 36.27 -49.20 25.91
N GLU A 455 36.64 -48.06 26.50
CA GLU A 455 37.59 -47.10 25.91
C GLU A 455 39.01 -47.25 26.46
N CYS A 456 39.95 -47.68 25.61
CA CYS A 456 41.38 -47.84 25.90
C CYS A 456 42.22 -46.68 25.34
N TYR A 457 43.10 -46.12 26.16
CA TYR A 457 43.95 -44.97 25.80
C TYR A 457 45.44 -45.24 25.97
N ARG A 458 46.25 -44.64 25.09
CA ARG A 458 47.70 -44.52 25.27
C ARG A 458 48.06 -43.34 26.19
N ARG A 459 49.30 -43.26 26.68
CA ARG A 459 49.86 -42.03 27.27
C ARG A 459 49.93 -40.94 26.20
N GLN A 460 49.76 -39.69 26.60
CA GLN A 460 50.01 -38.54 25.73
C GLN A 460 51.49 -38.51 25.33
N ASP A 461 51.80 -38.10 24.09
CA ASP A 461 53.18 -37.87 23.67
C ASP A 461 53.73 -36.62 24.37
N VAL A 462 55.04 -36.59 24.62
CA VAL A 462 55.69 -35.35 25.04
C VAL A 462 55.73 -34.43 23.83
N SER A 463 54.93 -33.37 23.85
CA SER A 463 54.97 -32.30 22.85
C SER A 463 56.32 -31.61 22.84
N GLU A 464 56.68 -30.94 21.74
CA GLU A 464 57.92 -30.16 21.64
C GLU A 464 58.03 -29.12 22.77
N ALA A 465 56.95 -28.37 23.04
CA ALA A 465 56.85 -27.46 24.20
C ALA A 465 56.78 -28.14 25.59
N ALA A 466 57.03 -29.45 25.69
CA ALA A 466 57.12 -30.20 26.94
C ALA A 466 58.43 -31.03 27.05
N GLY A 467 59.29 -30.98 26.04
CA GLY A 467 60.70 -31.28 26.24
C GLY A 467 61.36 -30.17 27.07
N VAL A 468 62.39 -30.53 27.83
CA VAL A 468 63.06 -29.59 28.75
C VAL A 468 64.56 -29.87 28.84
N CYS A 469 65.34 -28.81 29.01
CA CYS A 469 66.76 -28.87 29.31
C CYS A 469 67.01 -29.43 30.71
N ASN A 470 68.15 -30.09 30.88
CA ASN A 470 68.62 -30.66 32.14
C ASN A 470 69.52 -29.71 32.95
N GLY A 471 69.67 -28.45 32.53
CA GLY A 471 70.53 -27.44 33.17
C GLY A 471 72.03 -27.63 32.92
N ALA A 472 72.42 -28.54 32.04
CA ALA A 472 73.82 -28.90 31.75
C ALA A 472 74.08 -29.13 30.26
N ARG A 473 73.51 -28.26 29.40
CA ARG A 473 73.65 -28.26 27.93
C ARG A 473 73.13 -29.53 27.21
N ALA A 474 72.02 -30.11 27.68
CA ALA A 474 71.35 -31.26 27.06
C ALA A 474 69.90 -31.45 27.58
N CYS A 475 69.15 -32.37 26.96
CA CYS A 475 67.72 -32.61 27.20
C CYS A 475 67.40 -33.82 28.11
N VAL A 476 66.13 -33.94 28.52
CA VAL A 476 65.58 -35.07 29.32
C VAL A 476 65.09 -36.23 28.43
N SER A 477 65.12 -37.48 28.94
CA SER A 477 64.85 -38.71 28.18
C SER A 477 63.47 -39.36 28.43
N PRO A 478 62.95 -40.20 27.49
CA PRO A 478 61.57 -40.69 27.53
C PRO A 478 61.17 -41.52 28.75
N ASP A 479 62.06 -42.38 29.25
CA ASP A 479 61.76 -43.30 30.36
C ASP A 479 61.47 -42.56 31.68
N VAL A 480 61.88 -41.29 31.78
CA VAL A 480 61.66 -40.43 32.96
C VAL A 480 60.29 -39.74 32.92
N ILE A 481 59.76 -39.46 31.73
CA ILE A 481 58.65 -38.50 31.52
C ILE A 481 57.41 -39.11 30.85
N CYS A 482 57.53 -40.18 30.05
CA CYS A 482 56.38 -40.87 29.47
C CYS A 482 55.45 -41.54 30.52
N PRO A 483 55.96 -42.17 31.60
CA PRO A 483 55.09 -42.76 32.63
C PRO A 483 54.26 -41.74 33.43
N THR A 484 54.67 -40.46 33.44
CA THR A 484 53.96 -39.37 34.13
C THR A 484 53.06 -38.55 33.21
N GLN A 485 53.05 -38.82 31.90
CA GLN A 485 52.13 -38.13 30.98
C GLN A 485 50.66 -38.46 31.28
N PRO A 486 49.74 -37.50 31.05
CA PRO A 486 48.31 -37.75 31.15
C PRO A 486 47.82 -38.72 30.08
N ARG A 487 46.51 -39.00 30.11
CA ARG A 487 45.80 -39.75 29.08
C ARG A 487 45.94 -39.06 27.72
N GLY A 488 46.47 -39.79 26.74
CA GLY A 488 46.61 -39.35 25.35
C GLY A 488 45.45 -39.82 24.49
N ALA A 489 45.77 -40.14 23.23
CA ALA A 489 44.77 -40.57 22.26
C ALA A 489 44.06 -41.89 22.66
N LEU A 490 42.78 -41.97 22.30
CA LEU A 490 42.05 -43.23 22.21
C LEU A 490 42.79 -44.18 21.25
N GLN A 491 42.82 -45.47 21.56
CA GLN A 491 43.47 -46.50 20.73
C GLN A 491 42.48 -47.56 20.26
N ILE A 492 41.53 -47.93 21.12
CA ILE A 492 40.39 -48.77 20.75
C ILE A 492 39.22 -48.42 21.67
N ASN A 493 38.03 -48.33 21.08
CA ASN A 493 36.75 -48.23 21.78
C ASN A 493 35.93 -49.44 21.30
N CYS A 494 35.45 -50.27 22.23
CA CYS A 494 34.56 -51.37 21.92
C CYS A 494 33.11 -50.83 21.84
N GLN A 495 32.38 -51.14 20.77
CA GLN A 495 31.05 -50.56 20.58
C GLN A 495 30.04 -51.08 21.63
N ASP A 496 29.57 -50.21 22.53
CA ASP A 496 28.79 -50.53 23.75
C ASP A 496 27.56 -51.43 23.59
N GLN A 497 27.00 -51.56 22.37
CA GLN A 497 25.79 -52.34 22.09
C GLN A 497 26.09 -53.70 21.45
N CYS A 498 27.21 -53.80 20.72
CA CYS A 498 27.55 -54.94 19.88
C CYS A 498 28.95 -55.54 20.17
N GLN A 499 29.72 -54.99 21.11
CA GLN A 499 31.06 -55.46 21.53
C GLN A 499 31.34 -55.25 23.04
N ALA A 500 32.44 -55.80 23.55
CA ALA A 500 32.91 -55.68 24.95
C ALA A 500 34.46 -55.82 25.08
N PRO A 501 35.10 -55.42 26.19
CA PRO A 501 36.56 -55.33 26.32
C PRO A 501 37.26 -56.64 26.72
N THR A 502 38.57 -56.73 26.49
CA THR A 502 39.41 -57.87 26.88
C THR A 502 40.20 -57.58 28.17
N PRO A 503 39.91 -58.28 29.29
CA PRO A 503 40.58 -58.02 30.57
C PRO A 503 42.11 -58.15 30.54
N GLY A 504 42.81 -57.27 31.26
CA GLY A 504 44.27 -57.27 31.39
C GLY A 504 45.02 -56.66 30.19
N THR A 505 44.31 -56.19 29.17
CA THR A 505 44.88 -55.42 28.05
C THR A 505 44.80 -53.91 28.32
N CYS A 506 45.50 -53.07 27.55
CA CYS A 506 45.58 -51.61 27.71
C CYS A 506 46.19 -51.10 29.04
N THR A 507 47.40 -51.51 29.40
CA THR A 507 48.10 -50.99 30.58
C THR A 507 49.62 -51.15 30.49
N GLY A 508 50.38 -50.27 31.15
CA GLY A 508 51.84 -50.27 31.08
C GLY A 508 52.30 -50.12 29.64
N ASN A 509 52.91 -51.16 29.06
CA ASN A 509 53.33 -51.20 27.66
C ASN A 509 52.55 -52.26 26.84
N ILE A 510 51.31 -52.57 27.25
CA ILE A 510 50.44 -53.59 26.63
C ILE A 510 49.19 -52.90 26.03
N ALA A 511 48.97 -53.04 24.73
CA ALA A 511 47.81 -52.48 24.00
C ALA A 511 46.47 -53.14 24.38
N GLY A 512 45.33 -52.55 23.96
CA GLY A 512 43.95 -53.04 24.24
C GLY A 512 43.32 -53.93 23.16
N SER A 513 42.21 -54.62 23.46
CA SER A 513 41.45 -55.46 22.51
C SER A 513 39.95 -55.65 22.90
N CYS A 514 39.07 -55.98 21.94
CA CYS A 514 37.61 -56.13 22.08
C CYS A 514 37.05 -57.47 21.54
N ASN A 515 35.81 -57.82 21.88
CA ASN A 515 35.07 -59.04 21.49
C ASN A 515 33.61 -58.71 21.09
N ASN A 516 32.98 -59.47 20.18
CA ASN A 516 31.60 -59.20 19.68
C ASN A 516 30.45 -59.77 20.55
N LEU A 517 29.26 -59.17 20.43
CA LEU A 517 28.00 -59.49 21.17
C LEU A 517 26.79 -59.75 20.25
N ASP A 518 26.95 -60.59 19.22
CA ASP A 518 25.91 -60.84 18.21
C ASP A 518 24.71 -61.67 18.74
N SER A 519 23.64 -61.00 19.18
CA SER A 519 22.42 -61.61 19.72
C SER A 519 21.13 -61.15 18.99
N PRO A 520 20.29 -62.07 18.47
CA PRO A 520 19.07 -61.71 17.73
C PRO A 520 17.91 -61.21 18.61
N ALA A 521 18.08 -61.18 19.93
CA ALA A 521 17.07 -60.68 20.86
C ALA A 521 17.01 -59.14 20.95
N VAL A 522 18.05 -58.43 20.49
CA VAL A 522 18.13 -56.96 20.54
C VAL A 522 17.50 -56.38 19.27
N ARG A 523 16.54 -55.47 19.44
CA ARG A 523 15.76 -54.85 18.35
C ARG A 523 15.83 -53.32 18.43
N THR A 524 15.69 -52.65 17.29
CA THR A 524 15.62 -51.20 17.17
C THR A 524 14.26 -50.82 16.58
N GLU A 525 13.51 -49.94 17.24
CA GLU A 525 12.18 -49.49 16.82
C GLU A 525 12.22 -48.03 16.33
N CYS A 526 11.28 -47.64 15.46
CA CYS A 526 11.20 -46.29 14.92
C CYS A 526 9.77 -45.93 14.47
N GLY A 527 9.46 -44.62 14.43
CA GLY A 527 8.14 -44.11 14.07
C GLY A 527 7.13 -44.07 15.22
N MET A 528 6.12 -43.23 15.09
CA MET A 528 4.99 -43.05 16.02
C MET A 528 3.67 -43.37 15.29
N GLY A 529 2.54 -43.41 15.99
CA GLY A 529 1.24 -43.77 15.41
C GLY A 529 1.25 -45.06 14.60
N GLU A 530 0.49 -45.08 13.50
CA GLU A 530 0.48 -46.16 12.52
C GLU A 530 1.80 -46.25 11.69
N CYS A 531 2.69 -45.26 11.81
CA CYS A 531 4.01 -45.24 11.17
C CYS A 531 5.08 -46.08 11.89
N ARG A 532 4.79 -46.71 13.04
CA ARG A 532 5.79 -47.46 13.85
C ARG A 532 6.28 -48.78 13.22
N ARG A 533 7.59 -49.04 13.19
CA ARG A 533 8.28 -50.21 12.59
C ARG A 533 9.48 -50.67 13.46
N ASP A 534 10.02 -51.88 13.23
CA ASP A 534 11.12 -52.46 14.04
C ASP A 534 12.09 -53.42 13.29
N VAL A 535 13.40 -53.38 13.61
CA VAL A 535 14.49 -54.17 12.98
C VAL A 535 15.39 -54.84 14.03
N GLN A 536 16.31 -55.74 13.66
CA GLN A 536 17.33 -56.30 14.59
C GLN A 536 18.46 -55.27 14.81
N ALA A 537 18.95 -55.10 16.04
CA ALA A 537 19.88 -54.02 16.38
C ALA A 537 21.33 -54.23 15.88
N CYS A 538 21.95 -55.38 16.19
CA CYS A 538 23.35 -55.70 15.85
C CYS A 538 23.44 -56.88 14.87
N ILE A 539 24.32 -56.79 13.86
CA ILE A 539 24.74 -57.92 13.01
C ILE A 539 26.26 -57.83 12.74
N ASN A 540 27.00 -58.86 13.11
CA ASN A 540 28.47 -58.95 13.05
C ASN A 540 29.20 -57.78 13.73
N GLY A 541 28.69 -57.33 14.89
CA GLY A 541 29.23 -56.17 15.60
C GLY A 541 28.79 -54.80 15.07
N MET A 542 27.95 -54.73 14.03
CA MET A 542 27.52 -53.45 13.42
C MET A 542 26.03 -53.14 13.66
N PRO A 543 25.68 -51.91 14.09
CA PRO A 543 24.30 -51.44 14.21
C PRO A 543 23.51 -51.45 12.88
N GLN A 544 22.18 -51.57 12.96
CA GLN A 544 21.26 -51.52 11.81
C GLN A 544 20.26 -50.36 11.92
N THR A 545 19.80 -49.84 10.77
CA THR A 545 18.89 -48.69 10.68
C THR A 545 17.42 -49.11 10.56
N CYS A 546 16.53 -48.36 11.21
CA CYS A 546 15.07 -48.50 11.13
C CYS A 546 14.47 -47.28 10.40
N THR A 547 13.48 -47.49 9.52
CA THR A 547 12.75 -46.42 8.83
C THR A 547 11.25 -46.51 9.14
N ALA A 548 10.64 -45.38 9.51
CA ALA A 548 9.22 -45.28 9.82
C ALA A 548 8.33 -45.39 8.56
N GLY A 549 7.04 -45.60 8.77
CA GLY A 549 6.00 -45.47 7.73
C GLY A 549 5.74 -44.02 7.32
N THR A 550 4.96 -43.86 6.24
CA THR A 550 4.58 -42.55 5.68
C THR A 550 3.27 -42.06 6.33
N PRO A 551 3.20 -40.80 6.79
CA PRO A 551 1.98 -40.20 7.33
C PRO A 551 0.95 -39.85 6.25
N VAL A 552 -0.33 -39.78 6.63
CA VAL A 552 -1.47 -39.37 5.78
C VAL A 552 -2.43 -38.46 6.56
N SER A 553 -3.35 -37.75 5.90
CA SER A 553 -4.22 -36.78 6.58
C SER A 553 -5.17 -37.42 7.61
N GLU A 554 -5.22 -36.81 8.80
CA GLU A 554 -6.13 -37.16 9.90
C GLU A 554 -7.60 -37.31 9.48
N SER A 555 -8.28 -38.28 10.06
CA SER A 555 -9.71 -38.57 9.88
C SER A 555 -10.29 -39.01 11.23
N CYS A 556 -11.50 -38.56 11.60
CA CYS A 556 -12.09 -38.85 12.92
C CYS A 556 -12.30 -40.37 13.14
N ASN A 557 -11.30 -41.04 13.74
CA ASN A 557 -11.23 -42.51 13.85
C ASN A 557 -10.44 -43.00 15.09
N GLY A 558 -9.80 -42.09 15.84
CA GLY A 558 -9.05 -42.39 17.06
C GLY A 558 -7.62 -42.88 16.84
N ARG A 559 -7.01 -42.61 15.68
CA ARG A 559 -5.61 -42.92 15.35
C ARG A 559 -4.81 -41.66 15.06
N ASP A 560 -3.51 -41.83 15.19
CA ASP A 560 -2.44 -40.91 14.81
C ASP A 560 -2.00 -41.33 13.39
N ASP A 561 -2.77 -40.89 12.39
CA ASP A 561 -2.65 -41.26 10.97
C ASP A 561 -1.65 -40.34 10.24
N ASP A 562 -1.54 -39.07 10.66
CA ASP A 562 -0.47 -38.15 10.23
C ASP A 562 0.84 -38.34 11.03
N CYS A 563 0.82 -39.23 12.02
CA CYS A 563 1.94 -39.64 12.85
C CYS A 563 2.64 -38.49 13.62
N ASN A 564 1.94 -37.38 13.90
CA ASN A 564 2.44 -36.28 14.74
C ASN A 564 2.52 -36.62 16.25
N GLY A 565 1.83 -37.68 16.69
CA GLY A 565 1.76 -38.12 18.09
C GLY A 565 0.45 -37.78 18.81
N THR A 566 -0.53 -37.21 18.10
CA THR A 566 -1.90 -36.98 18.59
C THR A 566 -2.91 -37.50 17.57
N ALA A 567 -4.08 -37.93 18.04
CA ALA A 567 -5.12 -38.52 17.21
C ALA A 567 -6.32 -37.57 17.08
N ASP A 568 -6.99 -37.60 15.93
CA ASP A 568 -8.16 -36.78 15.60
C ASP A 568 -7.88 -35.25 15.68
N ASN A 569 -6.64 -34.77 15.44
CA ASN A 569 -6.26 -33.37 15.73
C ASN A 569 -6.59 -32.37 14.60
N GLY A 570 -7.82 -31.87 14.57
CA GLY A 570 -8.23 -30.84 13.61
C GLY A 570 -9.59 -30.22 13.92
N PRO A 571 -10.03 -29.23 13.12
CA PRO A 571 -11.41 -28.75 13.18
C PRO A 571 -12.35 -29.87 12.71
N GLY A 572 -13.47 -30.08 13.42
CA GLY A 572 -14.40 -31.18 13.11
C GLY A 572 -14.89 -31.18 11.65
N ALA A 573 -15.02 -30.01 11.03
CA ALA A 573 -15.42 -29.85 9.63
C ALA A 573 -14.39 -30.36 8.59
N SER A 574 -13.13 -30.64 8.96
CA SER A 574 -12.17 -31.34 8.09
C SER A 574 -11.97 -32.81 8.44
N LEU A 575 -12.27 -33.20 9.69
CA LEU A 575 -12.12 -34.59 10.18
C LEU A 575 -13.35 -35.46 9.89
N CYS A 576 -14.51 -34.84 9.65
CA CYS A 576 -15.81 -35.50 9.55
C CYS A 576 -16.45 -35.32 8.17
N PRO A 577 -17.20 -36.32 7.65
CA PRO A 577 -17.99 -36.16 6.42
C PRO A 577 -19.07 -35.09 6.59
N SER A 578 -19.42 -34.37 5.52
CA SER A 578 -20.54 -33.43 5.54
C SER A 578 -21.89 -34.14 5.59
N ALA A 579 -22.84 -33.55 6.32
CA ALA A 579 -24.20 -34.06 6.53
C ALA A 579 -25.25 -33.05 6.02
N PRO A 580 -26.39 -33.49 5.44
CA PRO A 580 -27.41 -32.58 4.93
C PRO A 580 -28.04 -31.69 6.02
N GLY A 581 -28.13 -30.37 5.77
CA GLY A 581 -28.77 -29.43 6.68
C GLY A 581 -28.04 -29.14 8.00
N ALA A 582 -26.83 -29.68 8.17
CA ALA A 582 -25.95 -29.43 9.31
C ALA A 582 -25.07 -28.19 9.09
N GLU A 583 -24.88 -27.41 10.15
CA GLU A 583 -24.12 -26.14 10.15
C GLU A 583 -22.76 -26.28 10.87
N THR A 584 -22.70 -27.10 11.91
CA THR A 584 -21.50 -27.27 12.76
C THR A 584 -21.12 -28.74 12.87
N TYR A 585 -19.82 -29.03 12.98
CA TYR A 585 -19.25 -30.37 12.99
C TYR A 585 -18.24 -30.53 14.12
N THR A 586 -18.34 -31.61 14.88
CA THR A 586 -17.44 -31.95 15.99
C THR A 586 -17.02 -33.41 15.90
N CYS A 587 -15.71 -33.65 15.87
CA CYS A 587 -15.15 -34.96 16.18
C CYS A 587 -14.95 -35.05 17.71
N SER A 588 -15.37 -36.14 18.32
CA SER A 588 -15.12 -36.42 19.74
C SER A 588 -15.01 -37.93 19.95
N ALA A 589 -13.88 -38.40 20.47
CA ALA A 589 -13.58 -39.82 20.70
C ALA A 589 -13.91 -40.71 19.48
N ALA A 590 -13.20 -40.50 18.35
CA ALA A 590 -13.41 -41.24 17.10
C ALA A 590 -14.84 -41.19 16.52
N THR A 591 -15.69 -40.26 16.99
CA THR A 591 -17.10 -40.17 16.61
C THR A 591 -17.42 -38.75 16.11
N CYS A 592 -18.00 -38.67 14.90
CA CYS A 592 -18.50 -37.42 14.35
C CYS A 592 -19.92 -37.13 14.81
N THR A 593 -20.18 -35.89 15.21
CA THR A 593 -21.52 -35.35 15.48
C THR A 593 -21.66 -33.97 14.81
N PHE A 594 -22.89 -33.54 14.57
CA PHE A 594 -23.17 -32.22 14.00
C PHE A 594 -24.26 -31.46 14.77
N GLY A 595 -24.37 -30.16 14.52
CA GLY A 595 -25.50 -29.32 14.92
C GLY A 595 -26.26 -28.80 13.70
N CYS A 596 -27.59 -28.77 13.79
CA CYS A 596 -28.49 -28.39 12.70
C CYS A 596 -28.60 -26.88 12.49
N MET A 597 -28.84 -26.47 11.24
CA MET A 597 -29.24 -25.10 10.90
C MET A 597 -30.57 -24.74 11.58
N GLY A 598 -30.77 -23.46 11.91
CA GLY A 598 -31.96 -22.98 12.63
C GLY A 598 -33.29 -23.42 12.00
N GLY A 599 -34.21 -23.91 12.85
CA GLY A 599 -35.51 -24.47 12.43
C GLY A 599 -35.46 -25.91 11.88
N ARG A 600 -34.27 -26.53 11.81
CA ARG A 600 -34.10 -27.94 11.47
C ARG A 600 -33.73 -28.80 12.69
N TYR A 601 -34.15 -30.05 12.63
CA TYR A 601 -33.91 -31.05 13.67
C TYR A 601 -33.46 -32.35 13.00
N ASP A 602 -32.39 -32.95 13.54
CA ASP A 602 -32.17 -34.39 13.47
C ASP A 602 -33.02 -35.03 14.57
N LEU A 603 -34.00 -35.84 14.19
CA LEU A 603 -34.91 -36.50 15.12
C LEU A 603 -34.51 -37.95 15.41
N ASN A 604 -33.61 -38.54 14.62
CA ASN A 604 -33.35 -39.98 14.64
C ASN A 604 -31.91 -40.35 15.10
N GLY A 605 -31.00 -39.38 15.15
CA GLY A 605 -29.60 -39.51 15.59
C GLY A 605 -28.68 -40.15 14.55
N VAL A 606 -29.07 -40.21 13.28
CA VAL A 606 -28.32 -40.90 12.21
C VAL A 606 -27.57 -39.89 11.34
N TYR A 607 -26.24 -40.04 11.34
CA TYR A 607 -25.33 -39.07 10.74
C TYR A 607 -25.50 -38.89 9.21
N GLY A 608 -26.02 -39.90 8.51
CA GLY A 608 -26.01 -39.97 7.04
C GLY A 608 -27.13 -39.20 6.34
N ASP A 609 -28.30 -39.09 6.95
CA ASP A 609 -29.48 -38.37 6.46
C ASP A 609 -29.54 -36.93 6.99
N GLY A 610 -28.86 -36.63 8.10
CA GLY A 610 -28.63 -35.26 8.56
C GLY A 610 -29.82 -34.67 9.30
N CYS A 611 -30.01 -33.36 9.16
CA CYS A 611 -31.09 -32.62 9.80
C CYS A 611 -32.39 -32.74 8.98
N GLU A 612 -33.03 -33.91 9.11
CA GLU A 612 -34.03 -34.42 8.18
C GLU A 612 -35.40 -33.74 8.33
N CYS A 613 -35.69 -33.18 9.51
CA CYS A 613 -36.90 -32.41 9.76
C CYS A 613 -36.68 -30.90 9.71
N LEU A 614 -37.70 -30.19 9.25
CA LEU A 614 -37.82 -28.73 9.23
C LEU A 614 -39.16 -28.40 9.88
N ASP A 615 -39.18 -27.53 10.89
CA ASP A 615 -40.43 -27.03 11.46
C ASP A 615 -41.23 -26.24 10.42
N ASP A 616 -42.54 -26.18 10.60
CA ASP A 616 -43.40 -25.31 9.80
C ASP A 616 -43.60 -23.95 10.50
N PRO A 617 -44.09 -22.91 9.79
CA PRO A 617 -44.21 -21.56 10.33
C PRO A 617 -45.56 -21.32 11.05
N SER A 618 -46.16 -22.35 11.65
CA SER A 618 -47.46 -22.24 12.33
C SER A 618 -47.40 -21.45 13.64
N ALA A 619 -48.57 -21.05 14.11
CA ALA A 619 -48.71 -20.09 15.20
C ALA A 619 -48.54 -20.73 16.58
N GLY A 620 -47.29 -20.81 17.06
CA GLY A 620 -46.89 -21.28 18.39
C GLY A 620 -47.49 -20.53 19.61
N ALA A 621 -48.44 -19.59 19.40
CA ALA A 621 -49.12 -18.85 20.45
C ALA A 621 -50.51 -18.36 20.03
N CYS A 622 -51.49 -18.41 20.95
CA CYS A 622 -52.89 -18.07 20.67
C CYS A 622 -53.12 -16.65 20.12
N ALA A 623 -52.28 -15.68 20.48
CA ALA A 623 -52.40 -14.31 19.98
C ALA A 623 -52.16 -14.19 18.46
N ALA A 624 -51.50 -15.18 17.85
CA ALA A 624 -51.24 -15.29 16.42
C ALA A 624 -52.06 -16.41 15.74
N ALA A 625 -53.04 -17.00 16.43
CA ALA A 625 -53.75 -18.21 16.01
C ALA A 625 -54.21 -18.19 14.54
N THR A 626 -53.75 -19.17 13.77
CA THR A 626 -53.92 -19.25 12.32
C THR A 626 -55.42 -19.21 11.93
N PRO A 627 -55.85 -18.22 11.13
CA PRO A 627 -57.26 -18.02 10.81
C PRO A 627 -57.75 -19.04 9.77
N VAL A 628 -58.73 -19.87 10.16
CA VAL A 628 -59.37 -20.89 9.32
C VAL A 628 -60.52 -20.31 8.47
N GLY A 629 -61.14 -19.23 8.95
CA GLY A 629 -62.30 -18.59 8.30
C GLY A 629 -63.67 -19.18 8.71
N ASP A 630 -64.68 -18.93 7.87
CA ASP A 630 -66.10 -19.17 8.16
C ASP A 630 -66.63 -20.51 7.63
N ILE A 631 -67.09 -21.38 8.52
CA ILE A 631 -67.66 -22.69 8.19
C ILE A 631 -69.20 -22.65 8.26
N ASN A 632 -69.78 -22.50 7.08
CA ASN A 632 -71.22 -22.48 6.82
C ASN A 632 -71.82 -23.92 6.78
N PRO A 633 -73.15 -24.09 6.92
CA PRO A 633 -73.81 -25.40 6.84
C PRO A 633 -73.47 -26.18 5.57
N GLY A 634 -73.05 -27.44 5.71
CA GLY A 634 -72.57 -28.29 4.63
C GLY A 634 -71.12 -28.01 4.21
N GLY A 635 -70.47 -26.99 4.80
CA GLY A 635 -69.06 -26.67 4.59
C GLY A 635 -68.14 -27.65 5.30
N THR A 636 -66.97 -27.89 4.73
CA THR A 636 -65.90 -28.68 5.35
C THR A 636 -64.55 -28.17 4.84
N THR A 637 -63.58 -28.04 5.74
CA THR A 637 -62.19 -27.68 5.41
C THR A 637 -61.20 -28.61 6.11
N MET A 638 -59.95 -28.53 5.69
CA MET A 638 -58.80 -29.20 6.28
C MET A 638 -57.75 -28.14 6.65
N VAL A 639 -57.18 -28.24 7.85
CA VAL A 639 -55.90 -27.60 8.18
C VAL A 639 -54.89 -28.67 8.58
N SER A 640 -53.60 -28.35 8.50
CA SER A 640 -52.50 -29.26 8.80
C SER A 640 -51.31 -28.45 9.25
N GLY A 641 -50.50 -29.04 10.12
CA GLY A 641 -49.20 -28.50 10.52
C GLY A 641 -48.26 -29.62 10.97
N LEU A 642 -47.11 -29.23 11.50
CA LEU A 642 -46.00 -30.10 11.90
C LEU A 642 -45.46 -29.63 13.25
N LEU A 643 -45.57 -30.49 14.27
CA LEU A 643 -44.99 -30.26 15.60
C LEU A 643 -43.97 -31.36 15.90
N VAL A 644 -42.68 -31.01 15.94
CA VAL A 644 -41.61 -31.97 16.26
C VAL A 644 -41.60 -32.39 17.73
N SER A 645 -41.98 -31.48 18.63
CA SER A 645 -41.96 -31.70 20.08
C SER A 645 -43.34 -31.65 20.73
N SER A 646 -43.46 -32.31 21.88
CA SER A 646 -44.58 -32.20 22.82
C SER A 646 -44.58 -30.90 23.65
N MET A 647 -43.48 -30.14 23.61
CA MET A 647 -43.36 -28.80 24.22
C MET A 647 -43.95 -27.69 23.33
N ASP A 648 -44.31 -28.00 22.08
CA ASP A 648 -44.73 -27.05 21.05
C ASP A 648 -46.25 -27.14 20.77
N GLU A 649 -46.84 -26.05 20.29
CA GLU A 649 -48.31 -25.92 20.19
C GLU A 649 -48.86 -24.98 19.11
N ASP A 650 -49.54 -25.56 18.11
CA ASP A 650 -50.15 -24.80 17.03
C ASP A 650 -51.55 -24.30 17.37
N TRP A 651 -51.77 -22.99 17.25
CA TRP A 651 -53.06 -22.36 17.51
C TRP A 651 -53.82 -22.04 16.22
N TYR A 652 -55.14 -22.27 16.23
CA TYR A 652 -56.07 -21.98 15.14
C TYR A 652 -57.34 -21.28 15.64
N ALA A 653 -57.93 -20.42 14.80
CA ALA A 653 -59.20 -19.76 15.05
C ALA A 653 -60.19 -19.99 13.89
N VAL A 654 -61.39 -20.52 14.19
CA VAL A 654 -62.42 -20.86 13.19
C VAL A 654 -63.79 -20.31 13.58
N ASN A 655 -64.56 -19.83 12.60
CA ASN A 655 -65.89 -19.27 12.79
C ASN A 655 -66.99 -20.24 12.36
N PHE A 656 -68.08 -20.28 13.14
CA PHE A 656 -69.31 -21.01 12.81
C PHE A 656 -70.52 -20.04 12.89
N PRO A 657 -70.90 -19.37 11.79
CA PRO A 657 -71.93 -18.32 11.79
C PRO A 657 -73.26 -18.78 12.43
N THR A 658 -73.69 -18.09 13.48
CA THR A 658 -74.78 -18.55 14.38
C THR A 658 -76.19 -18.22 13.87
N SER A 659 -76.32 -17.53 12.75
CA SER A 659 -77.58 -17.07 12.13
C SER A 659 -78.48 -18.20 11.61
N VAL A 660 -77.98 -19.43 11.51
CA VAL A 660 -78.75 -20.62 11.14
C VAL A 660 -78.49 -21.74 12.15
N ARG A 661 -79.48 -21.99 13.02
CA ARG A 661 -79.52 -23.11 13.99
C ARG A 661 -80.72 -24.01 13.70
N GLY A 662 -80.69 -25.25 14.18
CA GLY A 662 -81.73 -26.26 14.00
C GLY A 662 -81.18 -27.57 13.41
N PRO A 663 -81.83 -28.72 13.67
CA PRO A 663 -81.33 -30.07 13.33
C PRO A 663 -81.21 -30.37 11.83
N THR A 664 -81.62 -29.46 10.95
CA THR A 664 -81.45 -29.56 9.49
C THR A 664 -80.31 -28.68 8.95
N ALA A 665 -79.61 -27.92 9.80
CA ALA A 665 -78.59 -26.93 9.42
C ALA A 665 -77.14 -27.39 9.72
N GLY A 666 -76.93 -28.70 9.87
CA GLY A 666 -75.66 -29.26 10.29
C GLY A 666 -75.41 -29.11 11.79
N THR A 667 -74.27 -29.59 12.27
CA THR A 667 -73.84 -29.46 13.67
C THR A 667 -72.31 -29.46 13.71
N PRO A 668 -71.68 -28.33 14.09
CA PRO A 668 -70.23 -28.19 14.01
C PRO A 668 -69.45 -29.32 14.69
N TRP A 669 -68.37 -29.76 14.05
CA TRP A 669 -67.36 -30.63 14.65
C TRP A 669 -65.96 -30.35 14.13
N ILE A 670 -64.98 -30.62 14.99
CA ILE A 670 -63.54 -30.48 14.73
C ILE A 670 -62.90 -31.80 15.17
N ARG A 671 -62.10 -32.42 14.31
CA ARG A 671 -61.38 -33.67 14.64
C ARG A 671 -60.00 -33.75 14.02
N LEU A 672 -59.09 -34.40 14.71
CA LEU A 672 -57.86 -34.91 14.10
C LEU A 672 -58.21 -35.94 13.03
N ALA A 673 -57.45 -35.93 11.93
CA ALA A 673 -57.68 -36.72 10.74
C ALA A 673 -56.34 -37.22 10.17
N GLY A 674 -56.39 -38.27 9.34
CA GLY A 674 -55.20 -38.93 8.83
C GLY A 674 -54.59 -39.98 9.78
N PRO A 675 -53.49 -40.63 9.38
CA PRO A 675 -52.94 -41.79 10.08
C PRO A 675 -52.19 -41.44 11.37
N THR A 676 -51.69 -40.21 11.51
CA THR A 676 -50.92 -39.74 12.67
C THR A 676 -51.78 -39.18 13.80
N ALA A 677 -53.11 -39.10 13.61
CA ALA A 677 -54.06 -38.44 14.52
C ALA A 677 -54.04 -38.94 15.98
N SER A 678 -53.55 -40.14 16.27
CA SER A 678 -53.37 -40.66 17.64
C SER A 678 -52.24 -39.98 18.42
N ASN A 679 -51.31 -39.31 17.73
CA ASN A 679 -50.10 -38.74 18.32
C ASN A 679 -50.32 -37.31 18.82
N PHE A 680 -51.47 -36.71 18.50
CA PHE A 680 -51.83 -35.33 18.79
C PHE A 680 -53.13 -35.27 19.58
N VAL A 681 -53.37 -34.11 20.18
CA VAL A 681 -54.61 -33.76 20.87
C VAL A 681 -54.99 -32.32 20.58
N ILE A 682 -56.29 -32.04 20.66
CA ILE A 682 -56.85 -30.70 20.57
C ILE A 682 -57.33 -30.25 21.95
N ASP A 683 -57.08 -28.98 22.28
CA ASP A 683 -57.68 -28.26 23.41
C ASP A 683 -58.57 -27.13 22.88
N PHE A 684 -59.84 -27.06 23.31
CA PHE A 684 -60.77 -26.02 22.86
C PHE A 684 -60.99 -24.89 23.87
N TYR A 685 -61.04 -23.67 23.35
CA TYR A 685 -61.17 -22.41 24.08
C TYR A 685 -62.28 -21.54 23.49
N THR A 686 -62.89 -20.69 24.31
CA THR A 686 -63.80 -19.61 23.85
C THR A 686 -63.07 -18.28 23.63
N GLY A 687 -61.74 -18.29 23.74
CA GLY A 687 -60.82 -17.15 23.66
C GLY A 687 -59.52 -17.47 24.41
N CYS A 688 -58.42 -16.79 24.10
CA CYS A 688 -57.05 -17.21 24.45
C CYS A 688 -56.72 -17.46 25.93
N SER A 689 -57.58 -17.06 26.87
CA SER A 689 -57.39 -17.28 28.31
C SER A 689 -58.54 -18.06 28.98
N THR A 690 -59.54 -18.51 28.21
CA THR A 690 -60.76 -19.14 28.72
C THR A 690 -60.96 -20.50 28.08
N PRO A 691 -60.57 -21.60 28.77
CA PRO A 691 -60.89 -22.96 28.34
C PRO A 691 -62.39 -23.14 28.18
N MET A 692 -62.81 -23.91 27.18
CA MET A 692 -64.21 -24.26 27.02
C MET A 692 -64.64 -25.20 28.15
N ILE A 693 -65.83 -25.00 28.72
CA ILE A 693 -66.36 -25.85 29.79
C ILE A 693 -67.66 -26.51 29.30
N CYS A 694 -67.78 -27.81 29.57
CA CYS A 694 -68.90 -28.66 29.20
C CYS A 694 -69.35 -29.53 30.40
N GLY A 695 -70.45 -30.26 30.26
CA GLY A 695 -71.05 -31.05 31.34
C GLY A 695 -70.13 -32.08 32.05
N ALA A 696 -69.02 -32.49 31.42
CA ALA A 696 -68.03 -33.41 31.97
C ALA A 696 -66.60 -32.81 32.10
N GLY A 697 -66.45 -31.48 32.12
CA GLY A 697 -65.18 -30.79 32.34
C GLY A 697 -64.72 -29.94 31.16
N MET A 698 -63.40 -29.81 30.96
CA MET A 698 -62.82 -29.14 29.79
C MET A 698 -62.56 -30.17 28.67
N PRO A 699 -62.85 -29.87 27.39
CA PRO A 699 -62.45 -30.68 26.25
C PRO A 699 -60.98 -30.38 25.88
N THR A 700 -60.08 -30.78 26.78
CA THR A 700 -58.62 -30.75 26.61
C THR A 700 -58.10 -32.16 26.43
N GLY A 701 -57.09 -32.36 25.60
CA GLY A 701 -56.54 -33.69 25.34
C GLY A 701 -57.43 -34.58 24.44
N VAL A 702 -58.30 -33.99 23.61
CA VAL A 702 -59.30 -34.75 22.82
C VAL A 702 -58.92 -34.86 21.34
N SER A 703 -59.25 -35.98 20.69
CA SER A 703 -59.01 -36.19 19.26
C SER A 703 -60.16 -35.74 18.36
N ALA A 704 -61.35 -35.54 18.92
CA ALA A 704 -62.52 -34.99 18.24
C ALA A 704 -63.46 -34.30 19.24
N PHE A 705 -64.13 -33.24 18.79
CA PHE A 705 -65.18 -32.56 19.53
C PHE A 705 -66.33 -32.19 18.58
N GLN A 706 -67.56 -32.53 18.97
CA GLN A 706 -68.78 -32.14 18.29
C GLN A 706 -69.61 -31.26 19.24
N PHE A 707 -70.07 -30.13 18.72
CA PHE A 707 -70.87 -29.17 19.48
C PHE A 707 -72.34 -29.61 19.54
N VAL A 708 -73.17 -28.92 20.33
CA VAL A 708 -74.62 -29.16 20.37
C VAL A 708 -75.43 -27.89 20.11
N ASP A 709 -76.61 -28.08 19.51
CA ASP A 709 -77.61 -27.03 19.32
C ASP A 709 -78.27 -26.70 20.68
N ASP A 710 -78.57 -25.43 20.93
CA ASP A 710 -79.18 -24.94 22.17
C ASP A 710 -80.71 -24.84 22.12
N GLN A 711 -81.34 -25.18 20.99
CA GLN A 711 -82.80 -25.14 20.88
C GLN A 711 -83.52 -26.26 21.62
N THR A 712 -84.53 -25.87 22.40
CA THR A 712 -85.42 -26.67 23.26
C THR A 712 -86.34 -27.62 22.47
N SER A 713 -85.76 -28.61 21.78
CA SER A 713 -86.37 -29.35 20.66
C SER A 713 -86.77 -30.81 20.97
N GLY A 714 -86.82 -31.19 22.25
CA GLY A 714 -87.61 -32.35 22.72
C GLY A 714 -87.16 -33.76 22.31
N ASN A 715 -86.06 -33.93 21.57
CA ASN A 715 -85.63 -35.22 21.03
C ASN A 715 -84.42 -35.81 21.80
N THR A 716 -84.69 -36.54 22.88
CA THR A 716 -83.65 -37.08 23.78
C THR A 716 -83.06 -38.40 23.25
N ALA A 717 -81.99 -38.32 22.44
CA ALA A 717 -81.42 -39.51 21.78
C ALA A 717 -79.88 -39.52 21.58
N TYR A 718 -79.09 -38.82 22.40
CA TYR A 718 -77.61 -38.94 22.39
C TYR A 718 -77.01 -39.12 23.78
N LEU A 719 -76.02 -40.02 23.87
CA LEU A 719 -75.26 -40.34 25.08
C LEU A 719 -73.77 -40.10 24.81
N GLY A 720 -73.26 -38.97 25.30
CA GLY A 720 -71.85 -38.57 25.22
C GLY A 720 -71.54 -37.54 26.30
N GLY A 721 -70.32 -37.56 26.86
CA GLY A 721 -70.02 -36.81 28.09
C GLY A 721 -69.86 -35.29 27.92
N HIS A 722 -69.43 -34.82 26.75
CA HIS A 722 -68.95 -33.45 26.57
C HIS A 722 -69.90 -32.65 25.69
N THR A 723 -70.79 -31.87 26.30
CA THR A 723 -71.78 -31.03 25.60
C THR A 723 -71.71 -29.56 26.05
N SER A 724 -71.67 -28.65 25.09
CA SER A 724 -71.72 -27.19 25.28
C SER A 724 -72.29 -26.52 24.00
N PRO A 725 -73.09 -25.43 24.10
CA PRO A 725 -73.58 -24.70 22.93
C PRO A 725 -72.43 -24.18 22.05
N TRP A 726 -72.58 -24.19 20.72
CA TRP A 726 -71.53 -23.63 19.87
C TRP A 726 -71.46 -22.09 19.96
N PRO A 727 -70.26 -21.49 20.17
CA PRO A 727 -70.04 -20.06 19.99
C PRO A 727 -69.95 -19.71 18.50
N SER A 728 -69.92 -18.41 18.17
CA SER A 728 -69.67 -17.95 16.79
C SER A 728 -68.25 -18.15 16.31
N THR A 729 -67.29 -18.19 17.25
CA THR A 729 -65.86 -18.37 17.00
C THR A 729 -65.33 -19.38 18.02
N VAL A 730 -64.55 -20.34 17.54
CA VAL A 730 -63.86 -21.35 18.34
C VAL A 730 -62.36 -21.14 18.12
N VAL A 731 -61.63 -20.99 19.22
CA VAL A 731 -60.16 -21.02 19.19
C VAL A 731 -59.73 -22.35 19.78
N PHE A 732 -58.76 -23.00 19.15
CA PHE A 732 -58.23 -24.27 19.63
C PHE A 732 -56.72 -24.35 19.39
N LYS A 733 -56.04 -25.19 20.17
CA LYS A 733 -54.66 -25.56 19.87
C LYS A 733 -54.49 -27.05 19.66
N VAL A 734 -53.50 -27.38 18.85
CA VAL A 734 -53.01 -28.72 18.58
C VAL A 734 -51.72 -28.89 19.36
N ARG A 735 -51.56 -30.03 20.03
CA ARG A 735 -50.33 -30.38 20.74
C ARG A 735 -50.00 -31.83 20.52
N ARG A 736 -48.72 -32.18 20.49
CA ARG A 736 -48.29 -33.57 20.45
C ARG A 736 -48.34 -34.21 21.84
N VAL A 737 -48.66 -35.51 21.91
CA VAL A 737 -48.81 -36.28 23.15
C VAL A 737 -47.46 -36.74 23.73
N ALA A 738 -46.45 -36.82 22.87
CA ALA A 738 -45.05 -37.12 23.16
C ALA A 738 -44.18 -36.55 22.03
N ASP A 739 -42.86 -36.56 22.16
CA ASP A 739 -41.93 -36.15 21.09
C ASP A 739 -41.86 -37.20 19.96
N THR A 740 -41.27 -36.86 18.81
CA THR A 740 -41.10 -37.77 17.67
C THR A 740 -39.64 -38.03 17.34
N THR A 741 -39.31 -39.24 16.89
CA THR A 741 -37.99 -39.58 16.32
C THR A 741 -38.04 -39.77 14.80
N GLN A 742 -39.07 -39.22 14.16
CA GLN A 742 -39.33 -39.31 12.72
C GLN A 742 -40.16 -38.10 12.27
N CYS A 743 -39.66 -37.32 11.31
CA CYS A 743 -40.35 -36.13 10.80
C CYS A 743 -41.74 -36.43 10.21
N ALA A 744 -41.91 -37.56 9.51
CA ALA A 744 -43.22 -37.97 8.97
C ALA A 744 -44.31 -38.11 10.06
N SER A 745 -43.93 -38.45 11.29
CA SER A 745 -44.83 -38.56 12.45
C SER A 745 -44.99 -37.25 13.25
N ALA A 746 -44.31 -36.16 12.86
CA ALA A 746 -44.52 -34.81 13.37
C ALA A 746 -45.72 -34.10 12.71
N THR A 747 -46.11 -34.53 11.51
CA THR A 747 -47.27 -33.96 10.79
C THR A 747 -48.61 -34.43 11.37
N TYR A 748 -49.58 -33.52 11.38
CA TYR A 748 -50.98 -33.80 11.69
C TYR A 748 -51.92 -33.20 10.64
N SER A 749 -53.21 -33.53 10.73
CA SER A 749 -54.25 -32.86 9.95
C SER A 749 -55.55 -32.80 10.75
N ILE A 750 -56.34 -31.77 10.54
CA ILE A 750 -57.57 -31.49 11.28
C ILE A 750 -58.68 -31.19 10.29
N GLN A 751 -59.73 -31.99 10.37
CA GLN A 751 -60.94 -31.80 9.58
C GLN A 751 -61.96 -31.02 10.40
N ILE A 752 -62.48 -29.95 9.80
CA ILE A 752 -63.42 -29.02 10.42
C ILE A 752 -64.66 -28.93 9.53
N SER A 753 -65.85 -29.12 10.09
CA SER A 753 -67.08 -29.34 9.32
C SER A 753 -68.32 -28.89 10.09
N ARG A 754 -69.46 -28.75 9.38
CA ARG A 754 -70.75 -28.36 9.96
C ARG A 754 -71.94 -29.01 9.26
#